data_AF-A0A0Q6TM39-F1
#
_entry.id   AF-A0A0Q6TM39-F1
#
_cell.length_a   1.000
_cell.length_b   1.000
_cell.length_c   1.000
_cell.angle_alpha   90.00
_cell.angle_beta   90.00
_cell.angle_gamma   90.00
#
_symmetry.space_group_name_H-M   'P 1'
#
loop_
_entity.id
_entity.type
_entity.pdbx_description
1 polymer ?
#
loop_
_entity_poly.entity_id
_entity_poly.type
_entity_poly.pdbx_seq_one_letter_code
_entity_poly.pdbx_strand_id
1 'polypeptide(L)'
;MMETTRMAVPLLALAAGCACLPGQAAELGLARIFSDHAVLQRDQPIAVWGTADAGRKLAVTLGGRTVTGSADAHGKWKIQLPPQPAGGPYTLTVASGGQTVSRADILVGDVYLCSGQSNMEFTQRQSTNAVGAAYAGRNETLRFLNVPKNSTATPQDELKGPVEWKVVTPETAGDASAVCYYMARSLQGSYKVPVGFVNASWGGTTIQGWIGGESLRTLGDYKDGVAAVAQLGADTAAGMRAEEARNEAWWRAHDPHASAQRAWIATDFDDSAWPTVTPTGSWKDSGLAGFKDFDGVAWYRTTVTLTQAQAKAANALHLGPVDTYDTTWVNGVRVGGASTSWMWRDYAVPAGVFRPGRNVIAMRVLSGGQGGGMSGAPSSRTIGLADGQAIPLPAAWKVARGSALKGLSVPPAPWDVPTSLTTLYNGMIAPLVGYKFKLAAWYQGESNAGAAQEYRTLLPMLMRDWRQRFGQPALPFFVVQLTSFGAPAKAPGQSGWAELRDAQAYAVANDAHAGLAVTLDVGDRFDIHPTQKTIVGERLARAARAVAYGEKTVPGSPTAVSARRTGNDIVIAYKDTGGGLATYSSDRAIGFEVCAGTACRYAEARVAGDTVVLPGAATPDVTRVRYAWADAPFVNLFGADDLPAAPFQLDVK
;
A
#
# COMPACT_ATOMS: atom_id res chain seq x y z
N MET A 1 -12.82 -4.29 90.95
CA MET A 1 -12.41 -5.30 89.95
C MET A 1 -13.61 -5.53 89.04
N MET A 2 -13.57 -4.99 87.82
CA MET A 2 -14.63 -5.08 86.82
C MET A 2 -14.37 -6.32 85.95
N GLU A 3 -15.30 -7.26 85.94
CA GLU A 3 -15.32 -8.36 84.97
C GLU A 3 -16.09 -7.93 83.71
N THR A 4 -15.48 -8.18 82.55
CA THR A 4 -16.00 -7.84 81.22
C THR A 4 -16.48 -9.10 80.53
N THR A 5 -17.77 -9.15 80.21
CA THR A 5 -18.42 -10.21 79.42
C THR A 5 -18.21 -9.94 77.92
N ARG A 6 -17.59 -10.87 77.19
CA ARG A 6 -17.49 -10.85 75.71
C ARG A 6 -18.52 -11.81 75.11
N MET A 7 -19.42 -11.28 74.28
CA MET A 7 -20.29 -12.06 73.38
C MET A 7 -19.52 -12.44 72.11
N ALA A 8 -19.64 -13.70 71.69
CA ALA A 8 -19.14 -14.22 70.42
C ALA A 8 -20.26 -14.25 69.37
N VAL A 9 -19.99 -13.75 68.17
CA VAL A 9 -20.86 -13.82 66.98
C VAL A 9 -20.29 -14.89 66.04
N PRO A 10 -21.09 -15.81 65.48
CA PRO A 10 -20.58 -16.80 64.53
C PRO A 10 -20.53 -16.22 63.12
N LEU A 11 -19.37 -16.34 62.46
CA LEU A 11 -19.20 -16.09 61.03
C LEU A 11 -19.83 -17.25 60.22
N LEU A 12 -20.88 -16.97 59.44
CA LEU A 12 -21.34 -17.86 58.37
C LEU A 12 -20.39 -17.73 57.17
N ALA A 13 -19.73 -18.84 56.80
CA ALA A 13 -18.94 -18.94 55.58
C ALA A 13 -19.88 -19.10 54.36
N LEU A 14 -19.89 -18.09 53.49
CA LEU A 14 -20.60 -18.13 52.20
C LEU A 14 -19.70 -18.85 51.17
N ALA A 15 -19.98 -20.11 50.87
CA ALA A 15 -19.34 -20.85 49.79
C ALA A 15 -19.88 -20.35 48.44
N ALA A 16 -19.13 -19.50 47.75
CA ALA A 16 -19.42 -19.06 46.40
C ALA A 16 -19.14 -20.23 45.43
N GLY A 17 -20.22 -20.91 45.01
CA GLY A 17 -20.16 -21.87 43.91
C GLY A 17 -19.76 -21.19 42.62
N CYS A 18 -18.57 -21.51 42.10
CA CYS A 18 -18.16 -21.21 40.73
C CYS A 18 -19.05 -22.00 39.77
N ALA A 19 -20.17 -21.41 39.36
CA ALA A 19 -20.94 -21.88 38.22
C ALA A 19 -20.11 -21.58 36.96
N CYS A 20 -19.46 -22.61 36.41
CA CYS A 20 -18.90 -22.55 35.06
C CYS A 20 -20.05 -22.30 34.08
N LEU A 21 -20.19 -21.05 33.64
CA LEU A 21 -21.04 -20.74 32.49
C LEU A 21 -20.51 -21.56 31.30
N PRO A 22 -21.36 -22.30 30.57
CA PRO A 22 -20.94 -22.96 29.35
C PRO A 22 -20.41 -21.88 28.40
N GLY A 23 -19.13 -21.96 28.06
CA GLY A 23 -18.55 -21.09 27.04
C GLY A 23 -19.38 -21.21 25.77
N GLN A 24 -19.78 -20.07 25.18
CA GLN A 24 -20.39 -20.06 23.86
C GLN A 24 -19.48 -20.85 22.91
N ALA A 25 -20.01 -21.93 22.32
CA ALA A 25 -19.30 -22.70 21.32
C ALA A 25 -18.90 -21.76 20.17
N ALA A 26 -17.62 -21.74 19.83
CA ALA A 26 -17.11 -20.99 18.70
C ALA A 26 -17.72 -21.57 17.43
N GLU A 27 -18.41 -20.72 16.67
CA GLU A 27 -19.00 -21.11 15.39
C GLU A 27 -17.90 -21.62 14.44
N LEU A 28 -18.15 -22.77 13.81
CA LEU A 28 -17.31 -23.29 12.74
C LEU A 28 -17.18 -22.22 11.65
N GLY A 29 -15.97 -21.67 11.51
CA GLY A 29 -15.67 -20.57 10.61
C GLY A 29 -14.65 -20.97 9.56
N LEU A 30 -14.73 -20.32 8.40
CA LEU A 30 -13.78 -20.44 7.31
C LEU A 30 -13.25 -19.04 6.98
N ALA A 31 -11.93 -18.91 6.75
CA ALA A 31 -11.34 -17.61 6.48
C ALA A 31 -11.97 -16.94 5.24
N ARG A 32 -12.14 -15.60 5.26
CA ARG A 32 -12.95 -14.86 4.26
C ARG A 32 -12.41 -14.91 2.84
N ILE A 33 -11.12 -15.21 2.67
CA ILE A 33 -10.52 -15.46 1.34
C ILE A 33 -11.16 -16.67 0.65
N PHE A 34 -11.69 -17.63 1.41
CA PHE A 34 -12.49 -18.73 0.91
C PHE A 34 -13.97 -18.32 0.92
N SER A 35 -14.37 -17.55 -0.09
CA SER A 35 -15.77 -17.29 -0.42
C SER A 35 -16.21 -18.13 -1.62
N ASP A 36 -17.50 -18.07 -1.97
CA ASP A 36 -17.98 -18.64 -3.23
C ASP A 36 -17.19 -18.04 -4.38
N HIS A 37 -17.04 -18.80 -5.46
CA HIS A 37 -16.25 -18.42 -6.63
C HIS A 37 -14.73 -18.33 -6.40
N ALA A 38 -14.18 -18.73 -5.24
CA ALA A 38 -12.72 -18.66 -5.03
C ALA A 38 -11.92 -19.53 -6.02
N VAL A 39 -10.69 -19.09 -6.33
CA VAL A 39 -9.73 -19.84 -7.14
C VAL A 39 -8.53 -20.23 -6.28
N LEU A 40 -8.30 -21.53 -6.13
CA LEU A 40 -7.21 -22.10 -5.34
C LEU A 40 -6.04 -22.47 -6.26
N GLN A 41 -4.80 -22.31 -5.78
CA GLN A 41 -3.61 -22.60 -6.60
C GLN A 41 -3.49 -24.09 -6.92
N ARG A 42 -3.42 -24.42 -8.21
CA ARG A 42 -3.18 -25.76 -8.74
C ARG A 42 -1.75 -26.25 -8.50
N ASP A 43 -1.57 -27.56 -8.58
CA ASP A 43 -0.29 -28.26 -8.59
C ASP A 43 0.62 -27.98 -7.38
N GLN A 44 0.01 -27.48 -6.30
CA GLN A 44 0.63 -27.21 -5.00
C GLN A 44 -0.33 -27.66 -3.90
N PRO A 45 0.18 -28.01 -2.70
CA PRO A 45 -0.69 -28.30 -1.57
C PRO A 45 -1.58 -27.10 -1.23
N ILE A 46 -2.87 -27.36 -1.03
CA ILE A 46 -3.89 -26.33 -0.78
C ILE A 46 -4.13 -26.26 0.72
N ALA A 47 -3.64 -25.21 1.36
CA ALA A 47 -3.97 -24.95 2.76
C ALA A 47 -5.34 -24.26 2.86
N VAL A 48 -6.19 -24.78 3.74
CA VAL A 48 -7.48 -24.20 4.12
C VAL A 48 -7.45 -23.95 5.61
N TRP A 49 -7.96 -22.82 6.07
CA TRP A 49 -7.93 -22.44 7.49
C TRP A 49 -9.17 -21.67 7.91
N GLY A 50 -9.38 -21.60 9.22
CA GLY A 50 -10.51 -20.93 9.83
C GLY A 50 -10.53 -21.10 11.35
N THR A 51 -11.72 -21.05 11.93
CA THR A 51 -11.95 -21.16 13.37
C THR A 51 -12.90 -22.31 13.71
N ALA A 52 -12.77 -22.88 14.90
CA ALA A 52 -13.69 -23.83 15.51
C ALA A 52 -13.42 -23.91 17.01
N ASP A 53 -14.24 -24.66 17.76
CA ASP A 53 -13.96 -24.98 19.16
C ASP A 53 -12.56 -25.60 19.35
N ALA A 54 -11.87 -25.21 20.41
CA ALA A 54 -10.53 -25.69 20.71
C ALA A 54 -10.46 -27.23 20.79
N GLY A 55 -9.46 -27.82 20.14
CA GLY A 55 -9.27 -29.28 20.09
C GLY A 55 -10.29 -30.05 19.24
N ARG A 56 -11.29 -29.36 18.65
CA ARG A 56 -12.36 -30.01 17.87
C ARG A 56 -11.78 -30.63 16.60
N LYS A 57 -12.22 -31.86 16.29
CA LYS A 57 -11.88 -32.54 15.03
C LYS A 57 -12.68 -31.97 13.87
N LEU A 58 -12.02 -31.72 12.75
CA LEU A 58 -12.61 -31.20 11.51
C LEU A 58 -12.27 -32.12 10.34
N ALA A 59 -13.13 -32.12 9.33
CA ALA A 59 -12.87 -32.68 8.01
C ALA A 59 -13.03 -31.59 6.95
N VAL A 60 -12.03 -31.42 6.08
CA VAL A 60 -12.07 -30.50 4.94
C VAL A 60 -12.13 -31.33 3.66
N THR A 61 -13.11 -31.07 2.82
CA THR A 61 -13.35 -31.76 1.55
C THR A 61 -13.32 -30.79 0.39
N LEU A 62 -12.60 -31.13 -0.68
CA LEU A 62 -12.58 -30.39 -1.96
C LEU A 62 -12.42 -31.39 -3.11
N GLY A 63 -13.33 -31.34 -4.09
CA GLY A 63 -13.24 -32.20 -5.28
C GLY A 63 -13.23 -33.69 -4.94
N GLY A 64 -14.02 -34.11 -3.95
CA GLY A 64 -14.10 -35.49 -3.46
C GLY A 64 -12.92 -35.95 -2.59
N ARG A 65 -11.92 -35.10 -2.35
CA ARG A 65 -10.78 -35.41 -1.47
C ARG A 65 -11.01 -34.84 -0.08
N THR A 66 -10.93 -35.67 0.95
CA THR A 66 -11.15 -35.29 2.34
C THR A 66 -9.87 -35.46 3.16
N VAL A 67 -9.53 -34.45 3.96
CA VAL A 67 -8.45 -34.52 4.96
C VAL A 67 -9.00 -34.08 6.30
N THR A 68 -8.63 -34.79 7.37
CA THR A 68 -9.04 -34.49 8.74
C THR A 68 -7.94 -33.80 9.52
N GLY A 69 -8.31 -32.95 10.48
CA GLY A 69 -7.40 -32.32 11.42
C GLY A 69 -8.13 -31.87 12.68
N SER A 70 -7.50 -31.03 13.49
CA SER A 70 -8.12 -30.44 14.69
C SER A 70 -7.79 -28.95 14.80
N ALA A 71 -8.66 -28.21 15.47
CA ALA A 71 -8.35 -26.85 15.92
C ALA A 71 -7.39 -26.87 17.10
N ASP A 72 -6.53 -25.85 17.18
CA ASP A 72 -5.57 -25.65 18.26
C ASP A 72 -6.26 -25.17 19.55
N ALA A 73 -5.46 -24.91 20.59
CA ALA A 73 -5.97 -24.44 21.89
C ALA A 73 -6.62 -23.05 21.83
N HIS A 74 -6.39 -22.28 20.75
CA HIS A 74 -6.96 -20.97 20.52
C HIS A 74 -8.14 -21.01 19.53
N GLY A 75 -8.57 -22.21 19.13
CA GLY A 75 -9.68 -22.39 18.21
C GLY A 75 -9.35 -22.09 16.74
N LYS A 76 -8.07 -21.95 16.38
CA LYS A 76 -7.65 -21.82 14.97
C LYS A 76 -7.32 -23.18 14.40
N TRP A 77 -7.62 -23.39 13.12
CA TRP A 77 -7.24 -24.63 12.43
C TRP A 77 -6.68 -24.32 11.05
N LYS A 78 -5.77 -25.18 10.58
CA LYS A 78 -5.24 -25.17 9.22
C LYS A 78 -5.05 -26.62 8.76
N ILE A 79 -5.68 -26.98 7.65
CA ILE A 79 -5.63 -28.31 7.05
C ILE A 79 -5.10 -28.20 5.63
N GLN A 80 -4.18 -29.07 5.27
CA GLN A 80 -3.53 -29.08 3.96
C GLN A 80 -4.09 -30.22 3.11
N LEU A 81 -4.82 -29.86 2.05
CA LEU A 81 -5.28 -30.78 1.02
C LEU A 81 -4.14 -31.11 0.05
N PRO A 82 -4.10 -32.32 -0.53
CA PRO A 82 -3.09 -32.69 -1.51
C PRO A 82 -3.19 -31.81 -2.78
N PRO A 83 -2.08 -31.64 -3.53
CA PRO A 83 -2.09 -30.93 -4.80
C PRO A 83 -3.16 -31.44 -5.75
N GLN A 84 -3.87 -30.53 -6.41
CA GLN A 84 -4.87 -30.87 -7.42
C GLN A 84 -4.53 -30.18 -8.76
N PRO A 85 -4.77 -30.84 -9.91
CA PRO A 85 -4.65 -30.19 -11.20
C PRO A 85 -5.73 -29.12 -11.39
N ALA A 86 -5.59 -28.32 -12.44
CA ALA A 86 -6.61 -27.34 -12.83
C ALA A 86 -7.98 -28.02 -13.04
N GLY A 87 -9.06 -27.40 -12.57
CA GLY A 87 -10.42 -27.94 -12.69
C GLY A 87 -11.46 -27.24 -11.83
N GLY A 88 -12.59 -27.91 -11.64
CA GLY A 88 -13.80 -27.37 -11.00
C GLY A 88 -14.92 -27.12 -12.01
N PRO A 89 -16.07 -26.59 -11.58
CA PRO A 89 -16.36 -26.11 -10.23
C PRO A 89 -16.45 -27.24 -9.19
N TYR A 90 -15.89 -27.01 -8.01
CA TYR A 90 -16.01 -27.88 -6.84
C TYR A 90 -16.78 -27.21 -5.71
N THR A 91 -17.17 -27.99 -4.71
CA THR A 91 -17.60 -27.49 -3.41
C THR A 91 -16.48 -27.70 -2.40
N LEU A 92 -16.07 -26.63 -1.71
CA LEU A 92 -15.22 -26.71 -0.52
C LEU A 92 -16.13 -26.86 0.70
N THR A 93 -15.98 -27.94 1.45
CA THR A 93 -16.80 -28.23 2.63
C THR A 93 -15.92 -28.45 3.86
N VAL A 94 -16.24 -27.78 4.96
CA VAL A 94 -15.67 -28.01 6.29
C VAL A 94 -16.77 -28.57 7.18
N ALA A 95 -16.56 -29.76 7.73
CA ALA A 95 -17.47 -30.40 8.66
C ALA A 95 -16.81 -30.60 10.02
N SER A 96 -17.52 -30.26 11.09
CA SER A 96 -17.04 -30.43 12.46
C SER A 96 -18.23 -30.59 13.39
N GLY A 97 -18.31 -31.72 14.10
CA GLY A 97 -19.26 -31.86 15.20
C GLY A 97 -20.74 -31.71 14.85
N GLY A 98 -21.15 -32.08 13.63
CA GLY A 98 -22.51 -31.90 13.12
C GLY A 98 -22.77 -30.57 12.42
N GLN A 99 -21.88 -29.58 12.56
CA GLN A 99 -21.90 -28.34 11.78
C GLN A 99 -21.18 -28.53 10.44
N THR A 100 -21.66 -27.83 9.42
CA THR A 100 -21.06 -27.82 8.09
C THR A 100 -21.03 -26.40 7.53
N VAL A 101 -19.87 -25.96 7.06
CA VAL A 101 -19.70 -24.72 6.27
C VAL A 101 -19.24 -25.11 4.88
N SER A 102 -19.86 -24.57 3.84
CA SER A 102 -19.47 -24.83 2.45
C SER A 102 -19.29 -23.55 1.64
N ARG A 103 -18.46 -23.64 0.60
CA ARG A 103 -18.33 -22.66 -0.48
C ARG A 103 -18.51 -23.35 -1.82
N ALA A 104 -19.34 -22.79 -2.67
CA ALA A 104 -19.68 -23.31 -3.97
C ALA A 104 -18.84 -22.67 -5.08
N ASP A 105 -18.86 -23.31 -6.25
CA ASP A 105 -18.18 -22.84 -7.44
C ASP A 105 -16.69 -22.56 -7.21
N ILE A 106 -15.96 -23.50 -6.61
CA ILE A 106 -14.52 -23.34 -6.37
C ILE A 106 -13.75 -23.85 -7.58
N LEU A 107 -12.85 -23.03 -8.13
CA LEU A 107 -11.92 -23.46 -9.17
C LEU A 107 -10.54 -23.76 -8.58
N VAL A 108 -9.86 -24.71 -9.19
CA VAL A 108 -8.42 -24.92 -9.00
C VAL A 108 -7.72 -24.46 -10.28
N GLY A 109 -6.76 -23.54 -10.15
CA GLY A 109 -6.17 -22.81 -11.27
C GLY A 109 -4.89 -22.06 -10.91
N ASP A 110 -4.45 -21.15 -11.77
CA ASP A 110 -3.33 -20.27 -11.45
C ASP A 110 -3.83 -19.03 -10.68
N VAL A 111 -3.20 -18.75 -9.55
CA VAL A 111 -3.57 -17.62 -8.67
C VAL A 111 -2.47 -16.58 -8.63
N TYR A 112 -2.78 -15.32 -8.90
CA TYR A 112 -1.81 -14.22 -8.88
C TYR A 112 -2.05 -13.27 -7.71
N LEU A 113 -0.98 -12.86 -7.03
CA LEU A 113 -1.03 -11.75 -6.09
C LEU A 113 -0.64 -10.46 -6.80
N CYS A 114 -1.48 -9.43 -6.71
CA CYS A 114 -1.28 -8.14 -7.34
C CYS A 114 -1.22 -7.05 -6.29
N SER A 115 -0.16 -6.26 -6.27
CA SER A 115 0.02 -5.26 -5.22
C SER A 115 0.83 -4.05 -5.67
N GLY A 116 0.83 -3.03 -4.83
CA GLY A 116 1.49 -1.76 -5.06
C GLY A 116 0.58 -0.59 -4.73
N GLN A 117 0.69 0.48 -5.52
CA GLN A 117 -0.05 1.71 -5.29
C GLN A 117 -1.09 2.00 -6.39
N SER A 118 -1.35 3.27 -6.67
CA SER A 118 -2.43 3.76 -7.52
C SER A 118 -2.42 3.17 -8.92
N ASN A 119 -1.23 2.91 -9.48
CA ASN A 119 -1.11 2.31 -10.81
C ASN A 119 -1.47 0.81 -10.86
N MET A 120 -1.33 0.07 -9.75
CA MET A 120 -1.90 -1.27 -9.57
C MET A 120 -3.39 -1.21 -9.24
N GLU A 121 -3.80 -0.25 -8.40
CA GLU A 121 -5.20 -0.04 -7.99
C GLU A 121 -6.10 0.39 -9.15
N PHE A 122 -5.52 1.06 -10.15
CA PHE A 122 -6.21 1.62 -11.30
C PHE A 122 -7.18 0.63 -11.94
N THR A 123 -8.45 1.00 -12.02
CA THR A 123 -9.52 0.06 -12.37
C THR A 123 -9.62 -0.15 -13.88
N GLN A 124 -10.07 -1.33 -14.29
CA GLN A 124 -10.23 -1.68 -15.71
C GLN A 124 -11.14 -0.69 -16.45
N ARG A 125 -12.20 -0.18 -15.80
CA ARG A 125 -13.12 0.79 -16.40
C ARG A 125 -12.49 2.15 -16.72
N GLN A 126 -11.37 2.48 -16.09
CA GLN A 126 -10.63 3.72 -16.34
C GLN A 126 -9.57 3.56 -17.46
N SER A 127 -9.35 2.33 -17.96
CA SER A 127 -8.33 2.07 -18.98
C SER A 127 -8.79 2.47 -20.39
N THR A 128 -7.84 2.78 -21.30
CA THR A 128 -8.15 3.23 -22.67
C THR A 128 -9.04 2.24 -23.45
N ASN A 129 -8.94 0.94 -23.16
CA ASN A 129 -9.70 -0.13 -23.81
C ASN A 129 -10.91 -0.62 -22.98
N ALA A 130 -11.34 0.16 -22.00
CA ALA A 130 -12.35 -0.23 -21.02
C ALA A 130 -13.60 -0.85 -21.65
N VAL A 131 -14.17 -0.17 -22.64
CA VAL A 131 -15.43 -0.54 -23.29
C VAL A 131 -15.34 -1.90 -23.98
N GLY A 132 -14.36 -2.10 -24.85
CA GLY A 132 -14.19 -3.36 -25.58
C GLY A 132 -13.90 -4.54 -24.64
N ALA A 133 -13.08 -4.31 -23.61
CA ALA A 133 -12.76 -5.32 -22.63
C ALA A 133 -13.90 -5.65 -21.66
N ALA A 134 -14.83 -4.72 -21.41
CA ALA A 134 -16.05 -4.98 -20.64
C ALA A 134 -17.05 -5.82 -21.43
N TYR A 135 -17.29 -5.50 -22.72
CA TYR A 135 -18.19 -6.30 -23.57
C TYR A 135 -17.66 -7.72 -23.81
N ALA A 136 -16.36 -7.86 -24.01
CA ALA A 136 -15.69 -9.17 -24.12
C ALA A 136 -15.40 -9.81 -22.74
N GLY A 137 -15.82 -9.18 -21.65
CA GLY A 137 -15.43 -9.52 -20.28
C GLY A 137 -16.08 -10.79 -19.74
N ARG A 138 -17.09 -11.37 -20.40
CA ARG A 138 -17.71 -12.61 -19.92
C ARG A 138 -16.69 -13.75 -19.96
N ASN A 139 -16.20 -14.15 -18.79
CA ASN A 139 -15.25 -15.24 -18.63
C ASN A 139 -15.46 -15.92 -17.28
N GLU A 140 -16.16 -17.05 -17.31
CA GLU A 140 -16.60 -17.79 -16.11
C GLU A 140 -15.44 -18.39 -15.30
N THR A 141 -14.26 -18.50 -15.93
CA THR A 141 -13.05 -19.10 -15.34
C THR A 141 -11.96 -18.08 -15.02
N LEU A 142 -12.22 -16.78 -15.20
CA LEU A 142 -11.37 -15.70 -14.74
C LEU A 142 -12.06 -14.97 -13.58
N ARG A 143 -11.36 -14.85 -12.46
CA ARG A 143 -11.95 -14.31 -11.23
C ARG A 143 -11.00 -13.40 -10.49
N PHE A 144 -11.54 -12.51 -9.67
CA PHE A 144 -10.73 -11.59 -8.89
C PHE A 144 -11.30 -11.30 -7.52
N LEU A 145 -10.41 -10.93 -6.60
CA LEU A 145 -10.75 -10.47 -5.26
C LEU A 145 -10.00 -9.16 -5.01
N ASN A 146 -10.72 -8.11 -4.64
CA ASN A 146 -10.11 -6.85 -4.19
C ASN A 146 -10.03 -6.86 -2.66
N VAL A 147 -8.82 -6.83 -2.11
CA VAL A 147 -8.58 -6.77 -0.66
C VAL A 147 -8.99 -5.39 -0.16
N PRO A 148 -9.89 -5.30 0.83
CA PRO A 148 -10.26 -4.02 1.42
C PRO A 148 -9.06 -3.31 2.05
N LYS A 149 -8.98 -2.00 1.84
CA LYS A 149 -7.93 -1.15 2.43
C LYS A 149 -7.96 -1.23 3.95
N ASN A 150 -6.85 -1.66 4.54
CA ASN A 150 -6.74 -1.85 5.97
C ASN A 150 -5.30 -1.59 6.44
N SER A 151 -5.11 -0.57 7.27
CA SER A 151 -3.82 -0.25 7.91
C SER A 151 -3.94 -0.56 9.39
N THR A 152 -3.10 -1.46 9.90
CA THR A 152 -3.18 -1.93 11.29
C THR A 152 -1.81 -2.05 11.94
N ALA A 153 -1.73 -1.72 13.23
CA ALA A 153 -0.48 -1.79 13.97
C ALA A 153 0.00 -3.23 14.24
N THR A 154 -0.93 -4.19 14.27
CA THR A 154 -0.65 -5.62 14.46
C THR A 154 -1.03 -6.44 13.23
N PRO A 155 -0.27 -7.48 12.86
CA PRO A 155 -0.68 -8.42 11.83
C PRO A 155 -2.07 -8.98 12.10
N GLN A 156 -2.95 -8.94 11.09
CA GLN A 156 -4.29 -9.50 11.18
C GLN A 156 -4.31 -10.95 10.68
N ASP A 157 -5.10 -11.81 11.33
CA ASP A 157 -5.33 -13.19 10.87
C ASP A 157 -6.44 -13.31 9.82
N GLU A 158 -7.22 -12.25 9.63
CA GLU A 158 -8.42 -12.22 8.77
C GLU A 158 -8.52 -10.89 8.03
N LEU A 159 -9.06 -10.94 6.81
CA LEU A 159 -9.30 -9.75 5.98
C LEU A 159 -10.38 -8.87 6.62
N LYS A 160 -10.27 -7.54 6.46
CA LYS A 160 -11.27 -6.59 6.96
C LYS A 160 -12.56 -6.65 6.14
N GLY A 161 -13.71 -6.65 6.82
CA GLY A 161 -15.03 -6.58 6.18
C GLY A 161 -15.43 -7.87 5.44
N PRO A 162 -16.61 -7.89 4.79
CA PRO A 162 -16.93 -8.93 3.84
C PRO A 162 -15.96 -8.87 2.65
N VAL A 163 -15.56 -10.04 2.15
CA VAL A 163 -14.68 -10.18 1.00
C VAL A 163 -15.30 -11.21 0.06
N GLU A 164 -15.30 -10.91 -1.23
CA GLU A 164 -15.88 -11.76 -2.25
C GLU A 164 -14.91 -11.96 -3.41
N TRP A 165 -14.89 -13.19 -3.94
CA TRP A 165 -14.38 -13.45 -5.28
C TRP A 165 -15.47 -13.14 -6.30
N LYS A 166 -15.14 -12.30 -7.28
CA LYS A 166 -16.01 -11.94 -8.38
C LYS A 166 -15.62 -12.70 -9.63
N VAL A 167 -16.60 -13.34 -10.27
CA VAL A 167 -16.47 -13.82 -11.65
C VAL A 167 -16.37 -12.63 -12.58
N VAL A 168 -15.47 -12.66 -13.58
CA VAL A 168 -15.40 -11.58 -14.58
C VAL A 168 -16.60 -11.68 -15.53
N THR A 169 -17.44 -10.67 -15.46
CA THR A 169 -18.59 -10.43 -16.35
C THR A 169 -18.54 -8.97 -16.83
N PRO A 170 -19.36 -8.57 -17.82
CA PRO A 170 -19.45 -7.17 -18.21
C PRO A 170 -19.76 -6.21 -17.05
N GLU A 171 -20.50 -6.68 -16.03
CA GLU A 171 -20.89 -5.89 -14.85
C GLU A 171 -19.76 -5.76 -13.82
N THR A 172 -18.93 -6.80 -13.65
CA THR A 172 -17.89 -6.84 -12.61
C THR A 172 -16.50 -6.47 -13.11
N ALA A 173 -16.20 -6.68 -14.40
CA ALA A 173 -14.85 -6.52 -14.96
C ALA A 173 -14.28 -5.11 -14.68
N GLY A 174 -15.14 -4.10 -14.70
CA GLY A 174 -14.76 -2.72 -14.45
C GLY A 174 -14.20 -2.44 -13.05
N ASP A 175 -14.46 -3.30 -12.05
CA ASP A 175 -13.96 -3.14 -10.67
C ASP A 175 -12.57 -3.76 -10.46
N ALA A 176 -12.09 -4.58 -11.40
CA ALA A 176 -10.81 -5.24 -11.29
C ALA A 176 -9.65 -4.25 -11.48
N SER A 177 -8.50 -4.52 -10.84
CA SER A 177 -7.22 -3.92 -11.24
C SER A 177 -7.00 -4.14 -12.74
N ALA A 178 -6.83 -3.07 -13.50
CA ALA A 178 -6.67 -3.13 -14.95
C ALA A 178 -5.43 -3.93 -15.34
N VAL A 179 -4.30 -3.66 -14.68
CA VAL A 179 -3.02 -4.32 -14.95
C VAL A 179 -3.15 -5.82 -14.75
N CYS A 180 -3.72 -6.24 -13.61
CA CYS A 180 -3.87 -7.64 -13.30
C CYS A 180 -4.92 -8.35 -14.14
N TYR A 181 -6.01 -7.65 -14.48
CA TYR A 181 -6.99 -8.18 -15.42
C TYR A 181 -6.35 -8.50 -16.78
N TYR A 182 -5.62 -7.57 -17.38
CA TYR A 182 -5.02 -7.79 -18.70
C TYR A 182 -3.88 -8.81 -18.67
N MET A 183 -3.06 -8.83 -17.61
CA MET A 183 -2.07 -9.88 -17.39
C MET A 183 -2.73 -11.26 -17.28
N ALA A 184 -3.76 -11.37 -16.44
CA ALA A 184 -4.44 -12.62 -16.18
C ALA A 184 -5.16 -13.16 -17.42
N ARG A 185 -5.83 -12.28 -18.17
CA ARG A 185 -6.48 -12.62 -19.45
C ARG A 185 -5.47 -13.11 -20.48
N SER A 186 -4.31 -12.46 -20.60
CA SER A 186 -3.24 -12.86 -21.54
C SER A 186 -2.66 -14.24 -21.19
N LEU A 187 -2.33 -14.46 -19.92
CA LEU A 187 -1.82 -15.75 -19.44
C LEU A 187 -2.87 -16.87 -19.58
N GLN A 188 -4.11 -16.62 -19.19
CA GLN A 188 -5.19 -17.58 -19.38
C GLN A 188 -5.42 -17.91 -20.86
N GLY A 189 -5.33 -16.90 -21.73
CA GLY A 189 -5.40 -17.09 -23.17
C GLY A 189 -4.34 -18.05 -23.70
N SER A 190 -3.17 -18.12 -23.06
CA SER A 190 -2.06 -18.99 -23.43
C SER A 190 -2.17 -20.40 -22.83
N TYR A 191 -2.48 -20.50 -21.53
CA TYR A 191 -2.44 -21.78 -20.79
C TYR A 191 -3.79 -22.48 -20.66
N LYS A 192 -4.90 -21.79 -20.95
CA LYS A 192 -6.26 -22.34 -20.97
C LYS A 192 -6.68 -23.04 -19.65
N VAL A 193 -6.23 -22.52 -18.51
CA VAL A 193 -6.64 -22.97 -17.17
C VAL A 193 -7.49 -21.90 -16.47
N PRO A 194 -8.28 -22.26 -15.43
CA PRO A 194 -8.86 -21.27 -14.53
C PRO A 194 -7.79 -20.33 -13.96
N VAL A 195 -8.14 -19.05 -13.84
CA VAL A 195 -7.23 -18.03 -13.28
C VAL A 195 -7.97 -17.18 -12.27
N GLY A 196 -7.32 -16.96 -11.12
CA GLY A 196 -7.75 -16.01 -10.10
C GLY A 196 -6.67 -14.98 -9.84
N PHE A 197 -7.04 -13.75 -9.45
CA PHE A 197 -6.07 -12.81 -8.89
C PHE A 197 -6.61 -12.08 -7.67
N VAL A 198 -5.72 -11.89 -6.69
CA VAL A 198 -5.96 -11.14 -5.46
C VAL A 198 -5.27 -9.80 -5.58
N ASN A 199 -6.05 -8.71 -5.58
CA ASN A 199 -5.54 -7.34 -5.64
C ASN A 199 -5.47 -6.73 -4.23
N ALA A 200 -4.27 -6.47 -3.74
CA ALA A 200 -3.98 -5.78 -2.49
C ALA A 200 -3.14 -4.54 -2.77
N SER A 201 -3.79 -3.42 -3.13
CA SER A 201 -3.12 -2.19 -3.55
C SER A 201 -3.72 -0.95 -2.85
N TRP A 202 -2.91 0.09 -2.63
CA TRP A 202 -3.39 1.37 -2.10
C TRP A 202 -2.61 2.56 -2.65
N GLY A 203 -3.31 3.43 -3.37
CA GLY A 203 -2.81 4.69 -3.93
C GLY A 203 -2.02 5.56 -2.97
N GLY A 204 -0.90 6.10 -3.47
CA GLY A 204 -0.03 7.02 -2.75
C GLY A 204 0.93 6.37 -1.75
N THR A 205 0.80 5.07 -1.46
CA THR A 205 1.59 4.41 -0.40
C THR A 205 3.05 4.18 -0.78
N THR A 206 3.93 4.25 0.23
CA THR A 206 5.35 3.90 0.08
C THR A 206 5.60 2.42 0.40
N ILE A 207 6.68 1.85 -0.15
CA ILE A 207 7.00 0.42 -0.05
C ILE A 207 7.17 -0.08 1.40
N GLN A 208 7.61 0.77 2.32
CA GLN A 208 7.83 0.45 3.74
C GLN A 208 6.57 -0.10 4.42
N GLY A 209 5.39 0.39 4.03
CA GLY A 209 4.12 -0.06 4.56
C GLY A 209 3.82 -1.53 4.25
N TRP A 210 4.39 -2.05 3.16
CA TRP A 210 4.12 -3.38 2.59
C TRP A 210 5.14 -4.45 3.03
N ILE A 211 6.12 -4.10 3.85
CA ILE A 211 7.17 -5.00 4.36
C ILE A 211 6.85 -5.41 5.80
N GLY A 212 6.95 -6.70 6.12
CA GLY A 212 6.80 -7.20 7.48
C GLY A 212 7.78 -6.55 8.46
N GLY A 213 7.31 -6.21 9.66
CA GLY A 213 8.07 -5.41 10.63
C GLY A 213 9.36 -6.08 11.10
N GLU A 214 9.39 -7.41 11.13
CA GLU A 214 10.62 -8.18 11.42
C GLU A 214 11.72 -7.90 10.39
N SER A 215 11.37 -7.90 9.09
CA SER A 215 12.30 -7.61 8.01
C SER A 215 12.70 -6.13 8.01
N LEU A 216 11.74 -5.23 8.13
CA LEU A 216 12.00 -3.78 8.06
C LEU A 216 12.88 -3.31 9.23
N ARG A 217 12.68 -3.85 10.44
CA ARG A 217 13.50 -3.55 11.64
C ARG A 217 14.98 -3.95 11.51
N THR A 218 15.33 -4.79 10.54
CA THR A 218 16.75 -5.13 10.29
C THR A 218 17.55 -3.94 9.76
N LEU A 219 16.87 -2.96 9.16
CA LEU A 219 17.46 -1.70 8.72
C LEU A 219 17.46 -0.69 9.87
N GLY A 220 18.64 -0.12 10.18
CA GLY A 220 18.85 0.75 11.34
C GLY A 220 17.85 1.90 11.43
N ASP A 221 17.61 2.59 10.32
CA ASP A 221 16.78 3.80 10.24
C ASP A 221 15.29 3.54 10.53
N TYR A 222 14.86 2.26 10.49
CA TYR A 222 13.47 1.86 10.72
C TYR A 222 13.20 1.29 12.11
N LYS A 223 14.22 1.04 12.92
CA LYS A 223 14.08 0.33 14.21
C LYS A 223 13.08 1.01 15.14
N ASP A 224 13.25 2.32 15.35
CA ASP A 224 12.43 3.07 16.30
C ASP A 224 11.00 3.24 15.80
N GLY A 225 10.84 3.49 14.49
CA GLY A 225 9.52 3.59 13.86
C GLY A 225 8.74 2.28 13.94
N VAL A 226 9.36 1.15 13.63
CA VAL A 226 8.73 -0.18 13.76
C VAL A 226 8.42 -0.50 15.23
N ALA A 227 9.29 -0.13 16.17
CA ALA A 227 9.03 -0.29 17.60
C ALA A 227 7.83 0.55 18.06
N ALA A 228 7.68 1.78 17.57
CA ALA A 228 6.51 2.62 17.85
C ALA A 228 5.21 2.01 17.30
N VAL A 229 5.23 1.43 16.08
CA VAL A 229 4.08 0.70 15.53
C VAL A 229 3.73 -0.50 16.42
N ALA A 230 4.74 -1.27 16.85
CA ALA A 230 4.52 -2.42 17.74
C ALA A 230 3.94 -1.99 19.10
N GLN A 231 4.42 -0.87 19.66
CA GLN A 231 3.87 -0.32 20.91
C GLN A 231 2.41 0.12 20.75
N LEU A 232 2.07 0.80 19.64
CA LEU A 232 0.68 1.14 19.33
C LEU A 232 -0.19 -0.11 19.25
N GLY A 233 0.32 -1.18 18.64
CA GLY A 233 -0.40 -2.45 18.52
C GLY A 233 -0.62 -3.18 19.85
N ALA A 234 0.33 -3.07 20.79
CA ALA A 234 0.24 -3.71 22.10
C ALA A 234 -0.63 -2.91 23.10
N ASP A 235 -0.50 -1.59 23.11
CA ASP A 235 -1.29 -0.68 23.93
C ASP A 235 -1.50 0.63 23.16
N THR A 236 -2.68 0.76 22.55
CA THR A 236 -3.05 1.93 21.76
C THR A 236 -2.94 3.22 22.57
N ALA A 237 -3.31 3.20 23.86
CA ALA A 237 -3.26 4.40 24.69
C ALA A 237 -1.81 4.80 25.00
N ALA A 238 -0.93 3.83 25.28
CA ALA A 238 0.49 4.10 25.45
C ALA A 238 1.15 4.58 24.15
N GLY A 239 0.85 3.96 23.01
CA GLY A 239 1.35 4.38 21.70
C GLY A 239 0.95 5.81 21.35
N MET A 240 -0.33 6.18 21.56
CA MET A 240 -0.81 7.54 21.30
C MET A 240 -0.19 8.58 22.25
N ARG A 241 0.04 8.24 23.53
CA ARG A 241 0.77 9.11 24.46
C ARG A 241 2.22 9.32 24.05
N ALA A 242 2.91 8.26 23.62
CA ALA A 242 4.28 8.34 23.14
C ALA A 242 4.38 9.20 21.88
N GLU A 243 3.43 9.05 20.95
CA GLU A 243 3.35 9.88 19.75
C GLU A 243 3.05 11.33 20.06
N GLU A 244 2.13 11.62 21.00
CA GLU A 244 1.90 12.98 21.46
C GLU A 244 3.18 13.60 22.04
N ALA A 245 3.92 12.87 22.87
CA ALA A 245 5.18 13.33 23.43
C ALA A 245 6.23 13.62 22.34
N ARG A 246 6.37 12.73 21.35
CA ARG A 246 7.26 12.90 20.18
C ARG A 246 6.89 14.14 19.37
N ASN A 247 5.60 14.26 19.03
CA ASN A 247 5.10 15.37 18.22
C ASN A 247 5.26 16.72 18.96
N GLU A 248 4.92 16.78 20.25
CA GLU A 248 5.07 18.00 21.05
C GLU A 248 6.55 18.36 21.28
N ALA A 249 7.46 17.38 21.38
CA ALA A 249 8.89 17.65 21.43
C ALA A 249 9.39 18.28 20.12
N TRP A 250 8.91 17.79 18.97
CA TRP A 250 9.19 18.40 17.67
C TRP A 250 8.67 19.84 17.63
N TRP A 251 7.43 20.09 18.05
CA TRP A 251 6.86 21.45 18.05
C TRP A 251 7.62 22.41 18.95
N ARG A 252 8.01 22.00 20.16
CA ARG A 252 8.83 22.85 21.05
C ARG A 252 10.20 23.19 20.47
N ALA A 253 10.77 22.30 19.64
CA ALA A 253 12.06 22.53 19.01
C ALA A 253 11.98 23.48 17.78
N HIS A 254 10.81 23.63 17.16
CA HIS A 254 10.66 24.36 15.90
C HIS A 254 9.72 25.57 15.96
N ASP A 255 8.87 25.68 16.99
CA ASP A 255 7.95 26.79 17.20
C ASP A 255 8.13 27.36 18.61
N PRO A 256 8.69 28.59 18.75
CA PRO A 256 8.95 29.20 20.05
C PRO A 256 7.67 29.46 20.86
N HIS A 257 6.50 29.51 20.22
CA HIS A 257 5.21 29.72 20.87
C HIS A 257 4.46 28.42 21.18
N ALA A 258 4.96 27.25 20.76
CA ALA A 258 4.26 25.97 20.93
C ALA A 258 3.87 25.70 22.39
N SER A 259 4.80 25.94 23.34
CA SER A 259 4.53 25.72 24.77
C SER A 259 3.40 26.59 25.31
N ALA A 260 3.34 27.87 24.89
CA ALA A 260 2.27 28.78 25.32
C ALA A 260 0.93 28.43 24.64
N GLN A 261 0.98 28.13 23.35
CA GLN A 261 -0.22 27.76 22.56
C GLN A 261 -0.83 26.42 22.99
N ARG A 262 -0.10 25.58 23.74
CA ARG A 262 -0.63 24.33 24.30
C ARG A 262 -1.88 24.55 25.17
N ALA A 263 -2.01 25.72 25.81
CA ALA A 263 -3.21 26.09 26.57
C ALA A 263 -4.49 26.08 25.70
N TRP A 264 -4.38 26.24 24.39
CA TRP A 264 -5.51 26.32 23.45
C TRP A 264 -6.20 24.98 23.17
N ILE A 265 -5.74 23.86 23.76
CA ILE A 265 -6.48 22.59 23.72
C ILE A 265 -7.42 22.44 24.91
N ALA A 266 -7.24 23.25 25.96
CA ALA A 266 -7.95 23.07 27.22
C ALA A 266 -9.46 23.27 27.01
N THR A 267 -10.25 22.48 27.75
CA THR A 267 -11.70 22.48 27.61
C THR A 267 -12.34 23.78 28.09
N ASP A 268 -11.68 24.46 29.03
CA ASP A 268 -12.09 25.70 29.67
C ASP A 268 -11.38 26.94 29.11
N PHE A 269 -10.54 26.80 28.08
CA PHE A 269 -9.93 27.94 27.40
C PHE A 269 -11.00 28.85 26.77
N ASP A 270 -10.92 30.15 27.08
CA ASP A 270 -11.80 31.19 26.53
C ASP A 270 -11.31 31.63 25.14
N ASP A 271 -12.04 31.18 24.10
CA ASP A 271 -11.84 31.54 22.70
C ASP A 271 -12.87 32.57 22.19
N SER A 272 -13.57 33.28 23.08
CA SER A 272 -14.59 34.26 22.71
C SER A 272 -14.05 35.35 21.79
N ALA A 273 -12.81 35.80 22.03
CA ALA A 273 -12.09 36.79 21.25
C ALA A 273 -11.59 36.29 19.89
N TRP A 274 -11.64 34.98 19.61
CA TRP A 274 -11.20 34.44 18.32
C TRP A 274 -12.24 34.74 17.23
N PRO A 275 -11.82 35.14 16.02
CA PRO A 275 -12.72 35.24 14.90
C PRO A 275 -13.35 33.88 14.57
N THR A 276 -14.51 33.92 13.94
CA THR A 276 -15.24 32.75 13.46
C THR A 276 -15.08 32.63 11.95
N VAL A 277 -14.90 31.40 11.46
CA VAL A 277 -14.83 31.09 10.03
C VAL A 277 -15.62 29.81 9.74
N THR A 278 -16.21 29.71 8.55
CA THR A 278 -16.70 28.44 8.00
C THR A 278 -15.67 27.97 6.98
N PRO A 279 -14.68 27.15 7.37
CA PRO A 279 -13.60 26.83 6.45
C PRO A 279 -14.12 25.89 5.38
N THR A 280 -13.84 26.19 4.11
CA THR A 280 -14.28 25.42 2.92
C THR A 280 -13.16 25.29 1.89
N GLY A 281 -11.89 25.40 2.34
CA GLY A 281 -10.75 25.58 1.46
C GLY A 281 -9.56 26.20 2.18
N SER A 282 -8.66 26.79 1.40
CA SER A 282 -7.49 27.50 1.90
C SER A 282 -7.87 28.68 2.80
N TRP A 283 -7.21 28.83 3.95
CA TRP A 283 -7.36 30.00 4.82
C TRP A 283 -6.92 31.29 4.12
N LYS A 284 -6.11 31.20 3.07
CA LYS A 284 -5.65 32.37 2.30
C LYS A 284 -6.82 33.04 1.56
N ASP A 285 -7.86 32.26 1.26
CA ASP A 285 -9.07 32.70 0.57
C ASP A 285 -10.24 32.98 1.54
N SER A 286 -10.01 32.87 2.85
CA SER A 286 -11.07 32.99 3.87
C SER A 286 -11.60 34.41 4.10
N GLY A 287 -10.89 35.44 3.59
CA GLY A 287 -11.18 36.84 3.91
C GLY A 287 -10.78 37.27 5.33
N LEU A 288 -10.24 36.35 6.16
CA LEU A 288 -9.78 36.68 7.50
C LEU A 288 -8.56 37.60 7.45
N ALA A 289 -8.58 38.65 8.27
CA ALA A 289 -7.49 39.61 8.36
C ALA A 289 -6.14 38.90 8.62
N GLY A 290 -5.16 39.19 7.76
CA GLY A 290 -3.79 38.68 7.82
C GLY A 290 -3.61 37.18 7.59
N PHE A 291 -4.57 36.48 6.98
CA PHE A 291 -4.38 35.11 6.48
C PHE A 291 -4.03 35.02 4.99
N LYS A 292 -4.31 36.08 4.20
CA LYS A 292 -4.10 36.12 2.74
C LYS A 292 -2.71 35.63 2.31
N ASP A 293 -1.67 36.12 2.99
CA ASP A 293 -0.26 35.84 2.66
C ASP A 293 0.44 35.07 3.79
N PHE A 294 -0.33 34.41 4.66
CA PHE A 294 0.20 33.75 5.84
C PHE A 294 0.56 32.29 5.59
N ASP A 295 1.82 31.97 5.88
CA ASP A 295 2.36 30.61 5.99
C ASP A 295 2.77 30.37 7.44
N GLY A 296 2.39 29.23 7.99
CA GLY A 296 2.63 28.92 9.39
C GLY A 296 1.50 28.13 10.01
N VAL A 297 1.19 28.45 11.27
CA VAL A 297 0.24 27.72 12.10
C VAL A 297 -1.09 28.44 12.19
N ALA A 298 -2.18 27.73 11.96
CA ALA A 298 -3.53 28.16 12.35
C ALA A 298 -4.12 27.17 13.35
N TRP A 299 -4.83 27.69 14.33
CA TRP A 299 -5.56 26.89 15.30
C TRP A 299 -7.04 27.01 15.05
N TYR A 300 -7.74 25.88 15.06
CA TYR A 300 -9.18 25.78 14.92
C TYR A 300 -9.77 25.19 16.19
N ARG A 301 -10.91 25.74 16.65
CA ARG A 301 -11.66 25.24 17.80
C ARG A 301 -13.16 25.21 17.50
N THR A 302 -13.83 24.15 17.94
CA THR A 302 -15.29 24.06 17.92
C THR A 302 -15.81 23.33 19.15
N THR A 303 -17.11 23.50 19.43
CA THR A 303 -17.78 22.83 20.54
C THR A 303 -19.03 22.11 20.07
N VAL A 304 -19.35 21.00 20.73
CA VAL A 304 -20.55 20.21 20.46
C VAL A 304 -21.09 19.65 21.76
N THR A 305 -22.41 19.68 21.92
CA THR A 305 -23.08 19.12 23.10
C THR A 305 -23.59 17.72 22.76
N LEU A 306 -23.19 16.73 23.54
CA LEU A 306 -23.61 15.35 23.37
C LEU A 306 -24.54 14.90 24.50
N THR A 307 -25.56 14.13 24.16
CA THR A 307 -26.33 13.39 25.17
C THR A 307 -25.46 12.30 25.80
N GLN A 308 -25.90 11.74 26.94
CA GLN A 308 -25.20 10.64 27.58
C GLN A 308 -25.07 9.41 26.66
N ALA A 309 -26.12 9.10 25.90
CA ALA A 309 -26.12 8.00 24.94
C ALA A 309 -25.14 8.25 23.79
N GLN A 310 -25.16 9.45 23.22
CA GLN A 310 -24.25 9.85 22.14
C GLN A 310 -22.78 9.81 22.59
N ALA A 311 -22.46 10.38 23.76
CA ALA A 311 -21.10 10.38 24.28
C ALA A 311 -20.57 8.96 24.55
N LYS A 312 -21.43 8.05 25.03
CA LYS A 312 -21.08 6.64 25.24
C LYS A 312 -20.86 5.89 23.92
N ALA A 313 -21.61 6.23 22.87
CA ALA A 313 -21.55 5.58 21.57
C ALA A 313 -20.45 6.16 20.65
N ALA A 314 -19.98 7.38 20.89
CA ALA A 314 -19.01 8.05 20.05
C ALA A 314 -17.64 7.34 20.06
N ASN A 315 -17.11 7.06 18.87
CA ASN A 315 -15.87 6.30 18.69
C ASN A 315 -14.94 6.86 17.59
N ALA A 316 -15.36 7.89 16.85
CA ALA A 316 -14.59 8.46 15.76
C ALA A 316 -14.82 9.96 15.60
N LEU A 317 -13.83 10.63 15.02
CA LEU A 317 -13.88 12.02 14.58
C LEU A 317 -13.52 12.07 13.09
N HIS A 318 -14.44 12.57 12.28
CA HIS A 318 -14.28 12.79 10.85
C HIS A 318 -14.15 14.29 10.60
N LEU A 319 -13.07 14.74 9.95
CA LEU A 319 -12.85 16.17 9.66
C LEU A 319 -12.81 16.49 8.16
N GLY A 320 -12.77 15.45 7.32
CA GLY A 320 -12.46 15.57 5.89
C GLY A 320 -11.00 16.00 5.65
N PRO A 321 -10.65 16.38 4.42
CA PRO A 321 -9.31 16.86 4.07
C PRO A 321 -8.86 18.11 4.84
N VAL A 322 -7.58 18.16 5.23
CA VAL A 322 -6.91 19.28 5.91
C VAL A 322 -5.52 19.50 5.30
N ASP A 323 -5.17 20.75 5.04
CA ASP A 323 -3.95 21.16 4.35
C ASP A 323 -2.98 21.93 5.28
N THR A 324 -1.70 21.58 5.46
CA THR A 324 -1.00 20.36 5.00
C THR A 324 -0.90 19.31 6.11
N TYR A 325 -0.55 19.72 7.34
CA TYR A 325 -0.43 18.86 8.51
C TYR A 325 -1.35 19.31 9.63
N ASP A 326 -2.13 18.39 10.21
CA ASP A 326 -2.91 18.66 11.41
C ASP A 326 -2.37 17.90 12.64
N THR A 327 -2.59 18.47 13.82
CA THR A 327 -2.62 17.74 15.09
C THR A 327 -3.97 18.03 15.73
N THR A 328 -4.70 16.98 16.12
CA THR A 328 -6.10 17.10 16.53
C THR A 328 -6.31 16.52 17.92
N TRP A 329 -7.10 17.24 18.74
CA TRP A 329 -7.47 16.88 20.10
C TRP A 329 -8.98 16.92 20.31
N VAL A 330 -9.48 15.96 21.10
CA VAL A 330 -10.83 15.98 21.66
C VAL A 330 -10.71 16.05 23.17
N ASN A 331 -11.30 17.08 23.78
CA ASN A 331 -11.24 17.33 25.23
C ASN A 331 -9.80 17.26 25.81
N GLY A 332 -8.83 17.81 25.06
CA GLY A 332 -7.41 17.83 25.44
C GLY A 332 -6.63 16.52 25.17
N VAL A 333 -7.28 15.45 24.73
CA VAL A 333 -6.64 14.17 24.38
C VAL A 333 -6.31 14.15 22.90
N ARG A 334 -5.06 13.85 22.52
CA ARG A 334 -4.67 13.73 21.10
C ARG A 334 -5.36 12.52 20.48
N VAL A 335 -6.05 12.74 19.36
CA VAL A 335 -6.75 11.69 18.61
C VAL A 335 -6.12 11.40 17.25
N GLY A 336 -5.35 12.33 16.70
CA GLY A 336 -4.69 12.11 15.41
C GLY A 336 -3.86 13.27 14.90
N GLY A 337 -3.33 13.06 13.70
CA GLY A 337 -2.63 14.06 12.89
C GLY A 337 -2.12 13.40 11.61
N ALA A 338 -2.11 14.12 10.48
CA ALA A 338 -1.57 13.61 9.23
C ALA A 338 -1.08 14.72 8.31
N SER A 339 -0.10 14.41 7.44
CA SER A 339 0.69 15.36 6.62
C SER A 339 0.26 15.51 5.16
N THR A 340 -0.81 14.82 4.73
CA THR A 340 -1.17 14.73 3.31
C THR A 340 -2.50 15.40 3.02
N SER A 341 -2.48 16.46 2.21
CA SER A 341 -3.62 17.37 2.01
C SER A 341 -4.89 16.73 1.43
N TRP A 342 -4.76 15.68 0.60
CA TRP A 342 -5.88 14.98 -0.03
C TRP A 342 -6.46 13.83 0.81
N MET A 343 -5.84 13.48 1.94
CA MET A 343 -6.33 12.40 2.79
C MET A 343 -7.50 12.84 3.67
N TRP A 344 -8.45 11.95 3.83
CA TRP A 344 -9.51 12.12 4.81
C TRP A 344 -8.95 11.95 6.22
N ARG A 345 -9.26 12.90 7.10
CA ARG A 345 -8.91 12.83 8.53
C ARG A 345 -10.01 12.09 9.28
N ASP A 346 -9.83 10.79 9.40
CA ASP A 346 -10.72 9.88 10.12
C ASP A 346 -9.97 9.29 11.31
N TYR A 347 -10.23 9.84 12.51
CA TYR A 347 -9.51 9.48 13.72
C TYR A 347 -10.37 8.63 14.64
N ALA A 348 -9.86 7.47 15.04
CA ALA A 348 -10.45 6.71 16.12
C ALA A 348 -10.32 7.49 17.44
N VAL A 349 -11.41 7.61 18.17
CA VAL A 349 -11.46 8.31 19.45
C VAL A 349 -11.71 7.29 20.57
N PRO A 350 -10.80 7.14 21.54
CA PRO A 350 -10.99 6.19 22.63
C PRO A 350 -12.27 6.46 23.44
N ALA A 351 -12.89 5.38 23.93
CA ALA A 351 -14.07 5.48 24.78
C ALA A 351 -13.80 6.36 26.02
N GLY A 352 -14.76 7.21 26.36
CA GLY A 352 -14.66 8.14 27.51
C GLY A 352 -13.92 9.45 27.23
N VAL A 353 -13.32 9.61 26.04
CA VAL A 353 -12.76 10.92 25.62
C VAL A 353 -13.89 11.91 25.33
N PHE A 354 -14.89 11.50 24.56
CA PHE A 354 -16.17 12.24 24.48
C PHE A 354 -16.95 12.06 25.79
N ARG A 355 -17.59 13.13 26.25
CA ARG A 355 -18.31 13.20 27.53
C ARG A 355 -19.73 13.72 27.33
N PRO A 356 -20.69 13.35 28.20
CA PRO A 356 -22.00 13.99 28.21
C PRO A 356 -21.87 15.50 28.40
N GLY A 357 -22.70 16.29 27.72
CA GLY A 357 -22.63 17.75 27.75
C GLY A 357 -21.62 18.30 26.73
N ARG A 358 -20.99 19.42 27.08
CA ARG A 358 -20.10 20.17 26.17
C ARG A 358 -18.77 19.44 25.96
N ASN A 359 -18.43 19.24 24.69
CA ASN A 359 -17.14 18.72 24.22
C ASN A 359 -16.41 19.78 23.39
N VAL A 360 -15.08 19.78 23.46
CA VAL A 360 -14.20 20.68 22.71
C VAL A 360 -13.37 19.88 21.74
N ILE A 361 -13.35 20.31 20.48
CA ILE A 361 -12.42 19.82 19.46
C ILE A 361 -11.48 20.96 19.13
N ALA A 362 -10.18 20.72 19.25
CA ALA A 362 -9.14 21.66 18.92
C ALA A 362 -8.19 21.04 17.90
N MET A 363 -7.72 21.85 16.95
CA MET A 363 -6.81 21.40 15.91
C MET A 363 -5.75 22.45 15.63
N ARG A 364 -4.49 22.02 15.57
CA ARG A 364 -3.36 22.82 15.10
C ARG A 364 -3.05 22.40 13.67
N VAL A 365 -3.02 23.35 12.74
CA VAL A 365 -2.75 23.10 11.32
C VAL A 365 -1.50 23.87 10.88
N LEU A 366 -0.53 23.17 10.30
CA LEU A 366 0.64 23.75 9.65
C LEU A 366 0.44 23.78 8.14
N SER A 367 0.68 24.94 7.52
CA SER A 367 0.81 25.07 6.07
C SER A 367 2.24 25.44 5.69
N GLY A 368 2.78 24.72 4.69
CA GLY A 368 4.08 24.98 4.08
C GLY A 368 4.04 25.83 2.80
N GLY A 369 2.93 26.50 2.48
CA GLY A 369 2.87 27.46 1.36
C GLY A 369 1.77 27.21 0.32
N GLN A 370 1.21 25.99 0.25
CA GLN A 370 0.21 25.58 -0.76
C GLN A 370 -1.23 26.04 -0.45
N GLY A 371 -1.39 26.91 0.55
CA GLY A 371 -2.68 27.11 1.22
C GLY A 371 -2.72 26.28 2.50
N GLY A 372 -3.60 26.63 3.43
CA GLY A 372 -3.71 25.93 4.70
C GLY A 372 -5.16 25.80 5.13
N GLY A 373 -5.44 24.99 6.14
CA GLY A 373 -6.76 24.94 6.76
C GLY A 373 -7.61 23.74 6.32
N MET A 374 -8.90 23.80 6.64
CA MET A 374 -9.82 22.67 6.45
C MET A 374 -10.42 22.73 5.05
N SER A 375 -9.83 21.98 4.11
CA SER A 375 -10.19 21.98 2.69
C SER A 375 -11.41 21.11 2.37
N GLY A 376 -11.76 20.16 3.24
CA GLY A 376 -12.99 19.38 3.13
C GLY A 376 -14.26 20.20 3.35
N ALA A 377 -15.37 19.78 2.73
CA ALA A 377 -16.68 20.39 2.93
C ALA A 377 -17.12 20.30 4.41
N PRO A 378 -17.82 21.31 4.96
CA PRO A 378 -18.31 21.27 6.34
C PRO A 378 -19.19 20.05 6.65
N SER A 379 -19.95 19.56 5.67
CA SER A 379 -20.79 18.36 5.80
C SER A 379 -20.01 17.07 6.04
N SER A 380 -18.70 17.04 5.73
CA SER A 380 -17.83 15.89 6.01
C SER A 380 -17.34 15.86 7.47
N ARG A 381 -17.70 16.86 8.29
CA ARG A 381 -17.21 17.00 9.67
C ARG A 381 -18.21 16.44 10.65
N THR A 382 -17.91 15.28 11.22
CA THR A 382 -18.86 14.56 12.07
C THR A 382 -18.16 13.81 13.21
N ILE A 383 -18.92 13.46 14.23
CA ILE A 383 -18.56 12.47 15.24
C ILE A 383 -19.22 11.16 14.85
N GLY A 384 -18.43 10.12 14.59
CA GLY A 384 -18.93 8.78 14.31
C GLY A 384 -19.37 8.07 15.60
N LEU A 385 -20.47 7.32 15.51
CA LEU A 385 -21.01 6.49 16.57
C LEU A 385 -20.80 5.00 16.25
N ALA A 386 -20.77 4.17 17.29
CA ALA A 386 -20.52 2.73 17.19
C ALA A 386 -21.56 1.96 16.36
N ASP A 387 -22.75 2.51 16.14
CA ASP A 387 -23.81 1.95 15.31
C ASP A 387 -23.75 2.43 13.84
N GLY A 388 -22.73 3.20 13.47
CA GLY A 388 -22.54 3.76 12.13
C GLY A 388 -23.26 5.09 11.89
N GLN A 389 -24.02 5.60 12.86
CA GLN A 389 -24.57 6.95 12.77
C GLN A 389 -23.49 8.00 12.95
N ALA A 390 -23.78 9.24 12.55
CA ALA A 390 -22.86 10.36 12.65
C ALA A 390 -23.58 11.60 13.18
N ILE A 391 -22.90 12.34 14.07
CA ILE A 391 -23.37 13.62 14.59
C ILE A 391 -22.62 14.74 13.87
N PRO A 392 -23.31 15.64 13.14
CA PRO A 392 -22.64 16.73 12.45
C PRO A 392 -21.99 17.70 13.43
N LEU A 393 -20.78 18.15 13.11
CA LEU A 393 -20.12 19.24 13.82
C LEU A 393 -20.61 20.59 13.29
N PRO A 394 -20.54 21.67 14.10
CA PRO A 394 -20.84 23.00 13.61
C PRO A 394 -19.99 23.36 12.38
N ALA A 395 -20.64 23.96 11.37
CA ALA A 395 -19.94 24.41 10.17
C ALA A 395 -18.95 25.55 10.47
N ALA A 396 -19.33 26.43 11.40
CA ALA A 396 -18.53 27.54 11.87
C ALA A 396 -17.58 27.13 13.01
N TRP A 397 -16.31 27.52 12.90
CA TRP A 397 -15.23 27.22 13.85
C TRP A 397 -14.56 28.52 14.28
N LYS A 398 -14.10 28.56 15.53
CA LYS A 398 -13.18 29.59 16.00
C LYS A 398 -11.81 29.36 15.37
N VAL A 399 -11.13 30.43 15.00
CA VAL A 399 -9.79 30.36 14.40
C VAL A 399 -8.85 31.40 14.99
N ALA A 400 -7.62 31.00 15.29
CA ALA A 400 -6.54 31.91 15.66
C ALA A 400 -5.30 31.65 14.83
N ARG A 401 -4.54 32.72 14.60
CA ARG A 401 -3.22 32.62 13.99
C ARG A 401 -2.21 32.23 15.06
N GLY A 402 -1.44 31.19 14.79
CA GLY A 402 -0.25 30.82 15.53
C GLY A 402 1.00 31.46 14.92
N SER A 403 2.12 30.74 15.00
CA SER A 403 3.42 31.22 14.55
C SER A 403 3.54 31.24 13.04
N ALA A 404 4.20 32.26 12.49
CA ALA A 404 4.62 32.27 11.09
C ALA A 404 5.81 31.32 10.92
N LEU A 405 5.64 30.24 10.15
CA LEU A 405 6.64 29.19 9.96
C LEU A 405 6.70 28.83 8.48
N LYS A 406 7.91 28.68 7.93
CA LYS A 406 8.14 28.35 6.51
C LYS A 406 9.13 27.20 6.37
N GLY A 407 8.91 26.37 5.35
CA GLY A 407 9.82 25.27 5.01
C GLY A 407 9.89 24.14 6.03
N LEU A 408 8.93 24.05 6.96
CA LEU A 408 8.86 22.98 7.94
C LEU A 408 7.91 21.87 7.48
N SER A 409 8.25 20.64 7.83
CA SER A 409 7.39 19.46 7.67
C SER A 409 7.42 18.66 8.96
N VAL A 410 6.24 18.40 9.53
CA VAL A 410 6.11 17.61 10.75
C VAL A 410 6.23 16.14 10.37
N PRO A 411 7.16 15.37 10.98
CA PRO A 411 7.23 13.94 10.73
C PRO A 411 5.91 13.25 11.13
N PRO A 412 5.21 12.55 10.22
CA PRO A 412 3.97 11.86 10.54
C PRO A 412 4.20 10.74 11.56
N ALA A 413 3.13 10.22 12.17
CA ALA A 413 3.27 9.05 13.02
C ALA A 413 3.69 7.83 12.18
N PRO A 414 4.48 6.89 12.71
CA PRO A 414 4.98 5.75 11.94
C PRO A 414 3.90 4.82 11.36
N TRP A 415 2.65 4.93 11.80
CA TRP A 415 1.50 4.15 11.30
C TRP A 415 0.60 4.93 10.33
N ASP A 416 0.88 6.21 10.09
CA ASP A 416 0.04 7.04 9.23
C ASP A 416 0.31 6.72 7.76
N VAL A 417 -0.75 6.32 7.07
CA VAL A 417 -0.78 6.21 5.60
C VAL A 417 -0.61 7.63 5.03
N PRO A 418 0.10 7.84 3.91
CA PRO A 418 0.65 6.84 2.99
C PRO A 418 2.07 6.35 3.31
N THR A 419 2.76 6.97 4.28
CA THR A 419 4.18 6.69 4.59
C THR A 419 4.36 5.74 5.76
N SER A 420 3.32 4.97 6.10
CA SER A 420 3.29 4.08 7.25
C SER A 420 4.33 2.97 7.15
N LEU A 421 4.82 2.47 8.28
CA LEU A 421 5.74 1.35 8.37
C LEU A 421 4.98 0.07 8.72
N THR A 422 5.10 -0.97 7.88
CA THR A 422 4.54 -2.32 8.11
C THR A 422 3.01 -2.44 8.21
N THR A 423 2.27 -1.37 8.44
CA THR A 423 0.84 -1.46 8.78
C THR A 423 -0.05 -1.96 7.64
N LEU A 424 0.36 -1.74 6.38
CA LEU A 424 -0.35 -2.25 5.20
C LEU A 424 -0.10 -3.74 5.00
N TYR A 425 1.14 -4.20 5.21
CA TYR A 425 1.46 -5.61 5.30
C TYR A 425 0.57 -6.28 6.34
N ASN A 426 0.53 -5.72 7.55
CA ASN A 426 -0.26 -6.26 8.66
C ASN A 426 -1.74 -6.40 8.34
N GLY A 427 -2.35 -5.40 7.70
CA GLY A 427 -3.78 -5.37 7.45
C GLY A 427 -4.24 -5.99 6.14
N MET A 428 -3.38 -6.08 5.12
CA MET A 428 -3.76 -6.47 3.75
C MET A 428 -3.00 -7.68 3.20
N ILE A 429 -1.79 -7.98 3.70
CA ILE A 429 -0.96 -9.10 3.21
C ILE A 429 -0.92 -10.25 4.22
N ALA A 430 -0.73 -9.95 5.52
CA ALA A 430 -0.65 -10.96 6.57
C ALA A 430 -1.89 -11.88 6.62
N PRO A 431 -3.14 -11.42 6.41
CA PRO A 431 -4.31 -12.29 6.36
C PRO A 431 -4.29 -13.32 5.22
N LEU A 432 -3.46 -13.10 4.19
CA LEU A 432 -3.32 -14.00 3.05
C LEU A 432 -2.29 -15.11 3.31
N VAL A 433 -1.54 -15.05 4.42
CA VAL A 433 -0.47 -15.99 4.74
C VAL A 433 -1.03 -17.41 4.91
N GLY A 434 -0.59 -18.30 4.03
CA GLY A 434 -1.10 -19.65 3.92
C GLY A 434 -1.72 -19.94 2.55
N TYR A 435 -2.23 -18.90 1.87
CA TYR A 435 -2.61 -19.01 0.47
C TYR A 435 -1.36 -19.18 -0.40
N LYS A 436 -1.50 -19.91 -1.50
CA LYS A 436 -0.43 -20.11 -2.48
C LYS A 436 -0.71 -19.30 -3.73
N PHE A 437 0.34 -18.76 -4.33
CA PHE A 437 0.29 -17.97 -5.55
C PHE A 437 1.24 -18.53 -6.59
N LYS A 438 0.82 -18.56 -7.85
CA LYS A 438 1.69 -18.87 -9.00
C LYS A 438 2.75 -17.79 -9.20
N LEU A 439 2.40 -16.53 -8.94
CA LEU A 439 3.28 -15.36 -9.03
C LEU A 439 2.74 -14.17 -8.22
N ALA A 440 3.62 -13.20 -7.96
CA ALA A 440 3.28 -11.87 -7.46
C ALA A 440 3.65 -10.79 -8.50
N ALA A 441 2.77 -9.82 -8.72
CA ALA A 441 2.99 -8.64 -9.55
C ALA A 441 2.99 -7.38 -8.68
N TRP A 442 4.00 -6.53 -8.87
CA TRP A 442 4.25 -5.33 -8.09
C TRP A 442 4.31 -4.10 -8.99
N TYR A 443 3.42 -3.13 -8.78
CA TYR A 443 3.45 -1.83 -9.47
C TYR A 443 3.37 -0.70 -8.45
N GLN A 444 4.55 -0.24 -8.04
CA GLN A 444 4.73 0.86 -7.12
C GLN A 444 6.11 1.46 -7.32
N GLY A 445 6.23 2.73 -6.96
CA GLY A 445 7.52 3.39 -6.86
C GLY A 445 7.40 4.91 -6.83
N GLU A 446 6.29 5.44 -7.35
CA GLU A 446 6.07 6.88 -7.54
C GLU A 446 6.22 7.64 -6.22
N SER A 447 5.67 7.11 -5.11
CA SER A 447 5.80 7.72 -3.79
C SER A 447 7.19 7.58 -3.16
N ASN A 448 8.07 6.77 -3.76
CA ASN A 448 9.47 6.60 -3.34
C ASN A 448 10.47 7.20 -4.35
N ALA A 449 10.02 7.90 -5.40
CA ALA A 449 10.90 8.42 -6.45
C ALA A 449 11.97 9.41 -5.94
N GLY A 450 11.74 10.05 -4.79
CA GLY A 450 12.74 10.89 -4.10
C GLY A 450 13.76 10.12 -3.24
N ALA A 451 13.66 8.79 -3.15
CA ALA A 451 14.44 7.93 -2.26
C ALA A 451 14.91 6.64 -2.97
N ALA A 452 15.33 6.74 -4.23
CA ALA A 452 15.67 5.60 -5.07
C ALA A 452 16.78 4.68 -4.50
N GLN A 453 17.80 5.26 -3.84
CA GLN A 453 18.86 4.49 -3.20
C GLN A 453 18.33 3.60 -2.07
N GLU A 454 17.39 4.12 -1.29
CA GLU A 454 16.69 3.35 -0.27
C GLU A 454 15.81 2.28 -0.92
N TYR A 455 15.09 2.64 -1.98
CA TYR A 455 14.25 1.70 -2.73
C TYR A 455 15.02 0.50 -3.28
N ARG A 456 16.27 0.71 -3.72
CA ARG A 456 17.19 -0.35 -4.17
C ARG A 456 17.47 -1.40 -3.09
N THR A 457 17.30 -1.03 -1.82
CA THR A 457 17.38 -1.94 -0.66
C THR A 457 16.02 -2.55 -0.31
N LEU A 458 14.96 -1.73 -0.33
CA LEU A 458 13.63 -2.12 0.12
C LEU A 458 12.91 -3.08 -0.83
N LEU A 459 13.05 -2.93 -2.15
CA LEU A 459 12.34 -3.81 -3.10
C LEU A 459 12.82 -5.28 -3.04
N PRO A 460 14.14 -5.58 -3.07
CA PRO A 460 14.62 -6.95 -2.82
C PRO A 460 14.20 -7.49 -1.45
N MET A 461 14.14 -6.63 -0.42
CA MET A 461 13.66 -7.00 0.92
C MET A 461 12.18 -7.40 0.91
N LEU A 462 11.31 -6.65 0.23
CA LEU A 462 9.89 -6.97 0.09
C LEU A 462 9.69 -8.33 -0.59
N MET A 463 10.39 -8.55 -1.70
CA MET A 463 10.32 -9.83 -2.44
C MET A 463 10.72 -11.01 -1.55
N ARG A 464 11.82 -10.87 -0.79
CA ARG A 464 12.28 -11.90 0.15
C ARG A 464 11.32 -12.09 1.32
N ASP A 465 10.84 -11.01 1.93
CA ASP A 465 9.91 -11.07 3.06
C ASP A 465 8.66 -11.84 2.64
N TRP A 466 8.03 -11.50 1.52
CA TRP A 466 6.82 -12.18 1.07
C TRP A 466 7.05 -13.65 0.73
N ARG A 467 8.17 -14.01 0.10
CA ARG A 467 8.56 -15.41 -0.12
C ARG A 467 8.66 -16.18 1.19
N GLN A 468 9.25 -15.58 2.23
CA GLN A 468 9.32 -16.16 3.55
C GLN A 468 7.93 -16.31 4.17
N ARG A 469 7.10 -15.25 4.16
CA ARG A 469 5.76 -15.25 4.76
C ARG A 469 4.82 -16.26 4.10
N PHE A 470 4.80 -16.34 2.77
CA PHE A 470 3.98 -17.31 2.04
C PHE A 470 4.57 -18.73 2.04
N GLY A 471 5.78 -18.92 2.56
CA GLY A 471 6.50 -20.20 2.50
C GLY A 471 6.68 -20.67 1.05
N GLN A 472 7.08 -19.75 0.17
CA GLN A 472 7.34 -19.98 -1.25
C GLN A 472 8.69 -19.35 -1.62
N PRO A 473 9.83 -20.00 -1.32
CA PRO A 473 11.16 -19.42 -1.52
C PRO A 473 11.47 -19.06 -2.98
N ALA A 474 10.78 -19.70 -3.94
CA ALA A 474 10.90 -19.44 -5.37
C ALA A 474 9.66 -18.75 -5.97
N LEU A 475 8.82 -18.07 -5.17
CA LEU A 475 7.67 -17.30 -5.69
C LEU A 475 8.16 -16.31 -6.76
N PRO A 476 7.68 -16.42 -8.01
CA PRO A 476 8.05 -15.48 -9.05
C PRO A 476 7.51 -14.08 -8.77
N PHE A 477 8.33 -13.05 -9.03
CA PHE A 477 7.99 -11.65 -8.80
C PHE A 477 8.12 -10.82 -10.09
N PHE A 478 7.08 -10.10 -10.46
CA PHE A 478 7.06 -9.28 -11.67
C PHE A 478 6.89 -7.81 -11.31
N VAL A 479 7.89 -7.01 -11.63
CA VAL A 479 7.92 -5.58 -11.30
C VAL A 479 7.58 -4.78 -12.55
N VAL A 480 6.65 -3.85 -12.42
CA VAL A 480 6.41 -2.83 -13.45
C VAL A 480 7.35 -1.66 -13.20
N GLN A 481 8.22 -1.37 -14.15
CA GLN A 481 9.09 -0.20 -14.09
C GLN A 481 8.24 1.07 -14.24
N LEU A 482 8.57 2.17 -13.56
CA LEU A 482 7.77 3.39 -13.68
C LEU A 482 7.70 3.89 -15.14
N THR A 483 6.52 4.36 -15.56
CA THR A 483 6.35 5.00 -16.87
C THR A 483 6.98 6.40 -16.91
N SER A 484 7.03 7.06 -18.06
CA SER A 484 7.36 8.47 -18.22
C SER A 484 6.35 9.37 -17.53
N PHE A 485 6.83 10.23 -16.63
CA PHE A 485 6.03 11.25 -15.97
C PHE A 485 6.91 12.44 -15.61
N GLY A 486 6.52 13.64 -16.03
CA GLY A 486 7.23 14.88 -15.78
C GLY A 486 7.63 15.67 -17.02
N ALA A 487 8.55 16.60 -16.83
CA ALA A 487 9.07 17.44 -17.91
C ALA A 487 10.12 16.66 -18.75
N PRO A 488 10.21 16.90 -20.06
CA PRO A 488 11.25 16.32 -20.88
C PRO A 488 12.58 16.99 -20.54
N ALA A 489 13.65 16.19 -20.43
CA ALA A 489 14.98 16.72 -20.24
C ALA A 489 15.48 17.44 -21.51
N LYS A 490 16.00 18.66 -21.36
CA LYS A 490 16.66 19.43 -22.45
C LYS A 490 18.18 19.29 -22.43
N ALA A 491 18.74 18.81 -21.33
CA ALA A 491 20.15 18.50 -21.12
C ALA A 491 20.26 17.36 -20.09
N PRO A 492 21.37 16.60 -20.07
CA PRO A 492 21.61 15.58 -19.05
C PRO A 492 21.55 16.17 -17.64
N GLY A 493 21.00 15.42 -16.70
CA GLY A 493 20.80 15.89 -15.33
C GLY A 493 20.52 14.77 -14.35
N GLN A 494 20.23 15.15 -13.11
CA GLN A 494 19.72 14.22 -12.11
C GLN A 494 18.22 14.00 -12.32
N SER A 495 17.76 12.79 -12.03
CA SER A 495 16.36 12.41 -12.11
C SER A 495 16.10 11.32 -11.09
N GLY A 496 15.40 11.66 -10.00
CA GLY A 496 14.98 10.67 -9.00
C GLY A 496 14.06 9.60 -9.61
N TRP A 497 13.31 9.97 -10.65
CA TRP A 497 12.47 9.05 -11.39
C TRP A 497 13.28 8.01 -12.17
N ALA A 498 14.35 8.44 -12.87
CA ALA A 498 15.26 7.53 -13.57
C ALA A 498 16.07 6.66 -12.58
N GLU A 499 16.54 7.23 -11.48
CA GLU A 499 17.19 6.49 -10.40
C GLU A 499 16.29 5.39 -9.83
N LEU A 500 15.00 5.66 -9.67
CA LEU A 500 14.04 4.68 -9.19
C LEU A 500 13.79 3.58 -10.24
N ARG A 501 13.69 3.92 -11.53
CA ARG A 501 13.61 2.91 -12.61
C ARG A 501 14.83 1.99 -12.60
N ASP A 502 16.02 2.53 -12.34
CA ASP A 502 17.25 1.75 -12.18
C ASP A 502 17.20 0.86 -10.93
N ALA A 503 16.68 1.36 -9.80
CA ALA A 503 16.47 0.54 -8.60
C ALA A 503 15.51 -0.64 -8.83
N GLN A 504 14.42 -0.43 -9.60
CA GLN A 504 13.50 -1.49 -10.01
C GLN A 504 14.19 -2.53 -10.92
N ALA A 505 14.95 -2.06 -11.91
CA ALA A 505 15.71 -2.94 -12.81
C ALA A 505 16.79 -3.74 -12.06
N TYR A 506 17.48 -3.10 -11.11
CA TYR A 506 18.47 -3.73 -10.25
C TYR A 506 17.87 -4.86 -9.42
N ALA A 507 16.72 -4.64 -8.77
CA ALA A 507 16.07 -5.67 -7.97
C ALA A 507 15.74 -6.91 -8.80
N VAL A 508 15.20 -6.72 -10.01
CA VAL A 508 14.89 -7.82 -10.93
C VAL A 508 16.15 -8.51 -11.45
N ALA A 509 17.18 -7.75 -11.84
CA ALA A 509 18.41 -8.31 -12.40
C ALA A 509 19.19 -9.19 -11.41
N ASN A 510 18.98 -8.98 -10.10
CA ASN A 510 19.64 -9.74 -9.03
C ASN A 510 18.75 -10.86 -8.45
N ASP A 511 17.68 -11.25 -9.15
CA ASP A 511 16.76 -12.28 -8.71
C ASP A 511 16.35 -13.21 -9.86
N ALA A 512 16.72 -14.49 -9.76
CA ALA A 512 16.49 -15.48 -10.81
C ALA A 512 15.00 -15.82 -11.03
N HIS A 513 14.11 -15.46 -10.10
CA HIS A 513 12.67 -15.67 -10.21
C HIS A 513 11.93 -14.35 -10.44
N ALA A 514 12.60 -13.31 -10.93
CA ALA A 514 11.99 -12.02 -11.19
C ALA A 514 11.93 -11.67 -12.68
N GLY A 515 10.94 -10.84 -13.04
CA GLY A 515 10.81 -10.25 -14.37
C GLY A 515 10.45 -8.77 -14.30
N LEU A 516 10.83 -8.01 -15.33
CA LEU A 516 10.61 -6.57 -15.43
C LEU A 516 9.71 -6.27 -16.63
N ALA A 517 8.63 -5.53 -16.40
CA ALA A 517 7.84 -4.90 -17.46
C ALA A 517 8.27 -3.43 -17.58
N VAL A 518 9.01 -3.09 -18.64
CA VAL A 518 9.36 -1.70 -18.96
C VAL A 518 8.16 -1.01 -19.58
N THR A 519 7.87 0.23 -19.20
CA THR A 519 6.66 0.96 -19.64
C THR A 519 6.90 2.43 -19.98
N LEU A 520 8.15 2.88 -20.13
CA LEU A 520 8.45 4.30 -20.33
C LEU A 520 7.86 4.93 -21.61
N ASP A 521 7.47 4.10 -22.57
CA ASP A 521 6.88 4.44 -23.87
C ASP A 521 5.34 4.49 -23.87
N VAL A 522 4.68 4.14 -22.76
CA VAL A 522 3.21 4.15 -22.65
C VAL A 522 2.72 5.22 -21.68
N GLY A 523 1.59 5.84 -21.96
CA GLY A 523 1.02 6.90 -21.13
C GLY A 523 1.17 8.28 -21.74
N ASP A 524 0.75 9.27 -20.96
CA ASP A 524 1.03 10.67 -21.19
C ASP A 524 1.99 11.14 -20.09
N ARG A 525 3.10 11.79 -20.45
CA ARG A 525 4.06 12.32 -19.48
C ARG A 525 3.47 13.36 -18.51
N PHE A 526 2.29 13.90 -18.80
CA PHE A 526 1.57 14.80 -17.89
C PHE A 526 0.64 14.06 -16.92
N ASP A 527 0.43 12.76 -17.10
CA ASP A 527 -0.39 11.92 -16.24
C ASP A 527 0.46 10.81 -15.62
N ILE A 528 0.60 10.84 -14.29
CA ILE A 528 1.32 9.83 -13.54
C ILE A 528 0.66 8.44 -13.62
N HIS A 529 -0.61 8.37 -14.05
CA HIS A 529 -1.39 7.15 -14.19
C HIS A 529 -1.67 6.77 -15.66
N PRO A 530 -0.74 6.08 -16.36
CA PRO A 530 -0.93 5.73 -17.77
C PRO A 530 -2.19 4.88 -17.98
N THR A 531 -3.09 5.34 -18.85
CA THR A 531 -4.39 4.67 -19.10
C THR A 531 -4.27 3.42 -19.99
N GLN A 532 -3.16 3.24 -20.71
CA GLN A 532 -2.88 2.07 -21.57
C GLN A 532 -2.47 0.83 -20.76
N LYS A 533 -3.27 0.46 -19.76
CA LYS A 533 -3.02 -0.66 -18.83
C LYS A 533 -2.98 -2.03 -19.49
N THR A 534 -3.56 -2.17 -20.68
CA THR A 534 -3.50 -3.39 -21.49
C THR A 534 -2.04 -3.74 -21.84
N ILE A 535 -1.28 -2.77 -22.34
CA ILE A 535 0.13 -2.96 -22.70
C ILE A 535 0.95 -3.34 -21.47
N VAL A 536 0.70 -2.68 -20.33
CA VAL A 536 1.38 -2.98 -19.06
C VAL A 536 1.11 -4.43 -18.61
N GLY A 537 -0.16 -4.85 -18.61
CA GLY A 537 -0.55 -6.22 -18.24
C GLY A 537 0.01 -7.28 -19.19
N GLU A 538 0.04 -7.01 -20.49
CA GLU A 538 0.59 -7.93 -21.50
C GLU A 538 2.12 -8.05 -21.40
N ARG A 539 2.83 -6.98 -21.05
CA ARG A 539 4.28 -7.02 -20.78
C ARG A 539 4.60 -7.82 -19.51
N LEU A 540 3.78 -7.70 -18.46
CA LEU A 540 3.89 -8.58 -17.30
C LEU A 540 3.63 -10.05 -17.67
N ALA A 541 2.61 -10.32 -18.48
CA ALA A 541 2.32 -11.67 -18.96
C ALA A 541 3.49 -12.25 -19.76
N ARG A 542 4.14 -11.45 -20.62
CA ARG A 542 5.34 -11.84 -21.36
C ARG A 542 6.48 -12.25 -20.43
N ALA A 543 6.79 -11.43 -19.44
CA ALA A 543 7.81 -11.75 -18.44
C ALA A 543 7.44 -13.03 -17.65
N ALA A 544 6.17 -13.17 -17.29
CA ALA A 544 5.67 -14.34 -16.59
C ALA A 544 5.79 -15.63 -17.40
N ARG A 545 5.48 -15.61 -18.70
CA ARG A 545 5.64 -16.77 -19.59
C ARG A 545 7.09 -17.30 -19.56
N ALA A 546 8.06 -16.41 -19.67
CA ALA A 546 9.47 -16.80 -19.62
C ALA A 546 9.90 -17.30 -18.22
N VAL A 547 9.57 -16.55 -17.16
CA VAL A 547 10.13 -16.80 -15.81
C VAL A 547 9.30 -17.78 -14.97
N ALA A 548 7.97 -17.61 -14.92
CA ALA A 548 7.08 -18.42 -14.07
C ALA A 548 6.55 -19.68 -14.75
N TYR A 549 6.52 -19.69 -16.09
CA TYR A 549 6.04 -20.82 -16.89
C TYR A 549 7.16 -21.51 -17.70
N GLY A 550 8.37 -20.95 -17.72
CA GLY A 550 9.55 -21.58 -18.30
C GLY A 550 9.54 -21.63 -19.83
N GLU A 551 8.77 -20.77 -20.49
CA GLU A 551 8.80 -20.67 -21.95
C GLU A 551 10.17 -20.16 -22.43
N LYS A 552 10.68 -20.75 -23.52
CA LYS A 552 11.92 -20.32 -24.17
C LYS A 552 11.65 -19.11 -25.07
N THR A 553 11.27 -18.00 -24.47
CA THR A 553 10.98 -16.72 -25.14
C THR A 553 11.79 -15.60 -24.52
N VAL A 554 11.99 -14.51 -25.27
CA VAL A 554 12.59 -13.29 -24.71
C VAL A 554 11.69 -12.76 -23.58
N PRO A 555 12.21 -12.59 -22.35
CA PRO A 555 11.39 -12.29 -21.19
C PRO A 555 10.83 -10.86 -21.19
N GLY A 556 11.49 -9.90 -21.84
CA GLY A 556 11.12 -8.50 -21.75
C GLY A 556 11.89 -7.62 -22.71
N SER A 557 12.05 -6.35 -22.33
CA SER A 557 12.74 -5.33 -23.12
C SER A 557 14.24 -5.62 -23.29
N PRO A 558 14.86 -5.14 -24.39
CA PRO A 558 16.29 -5.16 -24.54
C PRO A 558 16.98 -4.50 -23.33
N THR A 559 17.92 -5.21 -22.72
CA THR A 559 18.57 -4.77 -21.48
C THR A 559 20.08 -4.71 -21.67
N ALA A 560 20.69 -3.56 -21.40
CA ALA A 560 22.13 -3.41 -21.48
C ALA A 560 22.84 -4.26 -20.43
N VAL A 561 23.90 -4.98 -20.83
CA VAL A 561 24.66 -5.89 -19.95
C VAL A 561 26.11 -5.45 -19.73
N SER A 562 26.67 -4.65 -20.63
CA SER A 562 28.02 -4.09 -20.46
C SER A 562 28.25 -2.88 -21.34
N ALA A 563 29.06 -1.93 -20.89
CA ALA A 563 29.65 -0.86 -21.69
C ALA A 563 31.17 -1.00 -21.67
N ARG A 564 31.82 -1.05 -22.84
CA ARG A 564 33.27 -1.30 -22.97
C ARG A 564 33.93 -0.33 -23.93
N ARG A 565 35.17 0.06 -23.66
CA ARG A 565 35.99 0.80 -24.62
C ARG A 565 36.46 -0.11 -25.76
N THR A 566 36.31 0.35 -26.99
CA THR A 566 36.85 -0.30 -28.19
C THR A 566 37.48 0.79 -29.06
N GLY A 567 38.81 0.92 -29.00
CA GLY A 567 39.50 2.07 -29.61
C GLY A 567 39.00 3.38 -29.00
N ASN A 568 38.51 4.29 -29.85
CA ASN A 568 37.95 5.58 -29.43
C ASN A 568 36.45 5.53 -29.10
N ASP A 569 35.81 4.37 -29.24
CA ASP A 569 34.37 4.20 -29.12
C ASP A 569 33.99 3.50 -27.80
N ILE A 570 32.75 3.70 -27.37
CA ILE A 570 32.14 2.88 -26.31
C ILE A 570 31.12 1.95 -26.98
N VAL A 571 31.25 0.64 -26.75
CA VAL A 571 30.33 -0.38 -27.25
C VAL A 571 29.50 -0.92 -26.10
N ILE A 572 28.19 -0.88 -26.27
CA ILE A 572 27.20 -1.35 -25.28
C ILE A 572 26.54 -2.60 -25.83
N ALA A 573 26.66 -3.70 -25.10
CA ALA A 573 26.01 -4.96 -25.45
C ALA A 573 24.65 -5.06 -24.77
N TYR A 574 23.65 -5.55 -25.50
CA TYR A 574 22.31 -5.82 -24.99
C TYR A 574 22.02 -7.32 -25.02
N LYS A 575 21.19 -7.75 -24.07
CA LYS A 575 20.46 -9.02 -24.13
C LYS A 575 18.99 -8.74 -24.41
N ASP A 576 18.22 -9.81 -24.62
CA ASP A 576 16.75 -9.76 -24.73
C ASP A 576 16.28 -8.85 -25.88
N THR A 577 17.02 -8.85 -27.00
CA THR A 577 16.76 -7.97 -28.16
C THR A 577 15.68 -8.49 -29.12
N GLY A 578 15.29 -9.76 -28.99
CA GLY A 578 14.38 -10.39 -29.95
C GLY A 578 15.01 -10.73 -31.31
N GLY A 579 16.34 -10.65 -31.43
CA GLY A 579 17.07 -10.91 -32.68
C GLY A 579 17.71 -9.67 -33.31
N GLY A 580 17.77 -8.55 -32.57
CA GLY A 580 18.47 -7.33 -32.96
C GLY A 580 17.83 -6.08 -32.37
N LEU A 581 18.59 -5.00 -32.33
CA LEU A 581 18.08 -3.67 -32.00
C LEU A 581 17.68 -2.94 -33.28
N ALA A 582 16.75 -1.99 -33.14
CA ALA A 582 16.31 -1.10 -34.20
C ALA A 582 16.09 0.32 -33.66
N THR A 583 16.26 1.31 -34.54
CA THR A 583 15.89 2.71 -34.26
C THR A 583 14.67 3.11 -35.05
N TYR A 584 13.74 3.82 -34.39
CA TYR A 584 12.58 4.40 -35.05
C TYR A 584 12.80 5.87 -35.40
N SER A 585 12.31 6.27 -36.57
CA SER A 585 12.31 7.65 -37.06
C SER A 585 13.69 8.33 -37.19
N SER A 586 14.79 7.58 -37.05
CA SER A 586 16.17 8.04 -37.24
C SER A 586 17.10 6.83 -37.45
N ASP A 587 18.23 7.04 -38.11
CA ASP A 587 19.37 6.12 -38.21
C ASP A 587 20.29 6.17 -36.97
N ARG A 588 20.00 7.06 -36.02
CA ARG A 588 20.70 7.23 -34.75
C ARG A 588 19.78 6.89 -33.59
N ALA A 589 20.34 6.29 -32.55
CA ALA A 589 19.65 6.11 -31.28
C ALA A 589 19.81 7.36 -30.42
N ILE A 590 18.71 7.85 -29.83
CA ILE A 590 18.70 9.04 -28.97
C ILE A 590 18.62 8.66 -27.49
N GLY A 591 19.00 9.60 -26.61
CA GLY A 591 18.86 9.44 -25.15
C GLY A 591 20.06 8.77 -24.45
N PHE A 592 21.21 8.63 -25.14
CA PHE A 592 22.47 8.18 -24.53
C PHE A 592 23.25 9.36 -23.95
N GLU A 593 23.82 9.13 -22.78
CA GLU A 593 24.66 10.08 -22.06
C GLU A 593 25.98 9.45 -21.67
N VAL A 594 27.09 10.18 -21.84
CA VAL A 594 28.41 9.79 -21.34
C VAL A 594 28.80 10.73 -20.22
N CYS A 595 29.32 10.19 -19.12
CA CYS A 595 29.55 10.92 -17.89
C CYS A 595 31.01 10.88 -17.46
N ALA A 596 31.55 12.05 -17.13
CA ALA A 596 32.83 12.26 -16.48
C ALA A 596 32.59 12.76 -15.05
N GLY A 597 32.70 11.86 -14.08
CA GLY A 597 32.26 12.14 -12.72
C GLY A 597 30.75 12.40 -12.65
N THR A 598 30.35 13.59 -12.19
CA THR A 598 28.94 14.01 -12.11
C THR A 598 28.46 14.74 -13.36
N ALA A 599 29.37 15.19 -14.23
CA ALA A 599 29.03 15.89 -15.46
C ALA A 599 28.71 14.88 -16.56
N CYS A 600 27.57 15.04 -17.23
CA CYS A 600 27.16 14.20 -18.34
C CYS A 600 26.85 15.05 -19.56
N ARG A 601 27.07 14.47 -20.74
CA ARG A 601 26.70 15.05 -22.03
C ARG A 601 26.01 14.01 -22.89
N TYR A 602 25.10 14.44 -23.75
CA TYR A 602 24.52 13.53 -24.75
C TYR A 602 25.61 13.02 -25.70
N ALA A 603 25.43 11.77 -26.15
CA ALA A 603 26.32 11.11 -27.09
C ALA A 603 25.52 10.61 -28.30
N GLU A 604 26.12 10.70 -29.49
CA GLU A 604 25.61 10.00 -30.67
C GLU A 604 25.74 8.49 -30.43
N ALA A 605 24.72 7.74 -30.84
CA ALA A 605 24.67 6.30 -30.71
C ALA A 605 24.16 5.66 -32.01
N ARG A 606 24.78 4.56 -32.42
CA ARG A 606 24.44 3.79 -33.62
C ARG A 606 24.22 2.33 -33.28
N VAL A 607 23.14 1.76 -33.80
CA VAL A 607 22.84 0.34 -33.62
C VAL A 607 23.72 -0.51 -34.53
N ALA A 608 24.23 -1.62 -33.99
CA ALA A 608 24.94 -2.66 -34.72
C ALA A 608 24.55 -4.04 -34.15
N GLY A 609 23.51 -4.66 -34.72
CA GLY A 609 22.97 -5.94 -34.25
C GLY A 609 22.41 -5.82 -32.83
N ASP A 610 22.96 -6.60 -31.90
CA ASP A 610 22.62 -6.57 -30.47
C ASP A 610 23.45 -5.55 -29.66
N THR A 611 24.15 -4.64 -30.34
CA THR A 611 25.00 -3.64 -29.71
C THR A 611 24.64 -2.24 -30.13
N VAL A 612 25.02 -1.28 -29.28
CA VAL A 612 25.02 0.14 -29.59
C VAL A 612 26.45 0.66 -29.47
N VAL A 613 26.92 1.33 -30.52
CA VAL A 613 28.23 1.99 -30.57
C VAL A 613 28.04 3.48 -30.35
N LEU A 614 28.85 4.06 -29.45
CA LEU A 614 28.93 5.50 -29.19
C LEU A 614 30.26 5.99 -29.76
N PRO A 615 30.28 6.52 -31.00
CA PRO A 615 31.52 6.84 -31.69
C PRO A 615 32.27 7.99 -31.02
N GLY A 616 33.58 7.85 -30.82
CA GLY A 616 34.43 8.87 -30.22
C GLY A 616 34.13 9.19 -28.74
N ALA A 617 33.31 8.37 -28.08
CA ALA A 617 32.86 8.60 -26.72
C ALA A 617 33.86 8.12 -25.65
N ALA A 618 34.87 7.31 -26.01
CA ALA A 618 35.80 6.72 -25.06
C ALA A 618 36.94 7.66 -24.64
N THR A 619 36.63 8.90 -24.28
CA THR A 619 37.61 9.81 -23.68
C THR A 619 38.01 9.30 -22.28
N PRO A 620 39.26 9.52 -21.82
CA PRO A 620 39.77 8.93 -20.57
C PRO A 620 38.96 9.27 -19.32
N ASP A 621 38.31 10.43 -19.31
CA ASP A 621 37.50 10.95 -18.22
C ASP A 621 36.08 10.35 -18.16
N VAL A 622 35.57 9.75 -19.24
CA VAL A 622 34.22 9.16 -19.29
C VAL A 622 34.20 7.83 -18.55
N THR A 623 33.65 7.79 -17.34
CA THR A 623 33.64 6.58 -16.50
C THR A 623 32.34 5.79 -16.59
N ARG A 624 31.28 6.37 -17.18
CA ARG A 624 29.93 5.82 -17.13
C ARG A 624 29.09 6.21 -18.34
N VAL A 625 28.17 5.32 -18.73
CA VAL A 625 27.12 5.60 -19.70
C VAL A 625 25.74 5.46 -19.05
N ARG A 626 24.82 6.34 -19.43
CA ARG A 626 23.39 6.24 -19.11
C ARG A 626 22.56 6.21 -20.37
N TYR A 627 21.37 5.64 -20.28
CA TYR A 627 20.36 5.65 -21.33
C TYR A 627 18.99 5.97 -20.74
N ALA A 628 18.25 6.86 -21.42
CA ALA A 628 16.90 7.29 -21.02
C ALA A 628 16.84 7.80 -19.56
N TRP A 629 17.88 8.51 -19.13
CA TRP A 629 18.07 8.98 -17.75
C TRP A 629 17.33 10.30 -17.47
N ALA A 630 15.99 10.26 -17.54
CA ALA A 630 15.14 11.40 -17.24
C ALA A 630 13.77 10.97 -16.70
N ASP A 631 13.01 11.94 -16.20
CA ASP A 631 11.64 11.78 -15.74
C ASP A 631 10.73 11.26 -16.88
N ALA A 632 10.74 11.95 -18.02
CA ALA A 632 10.02 11.59 -19.23
C ALA A 632 10.93 11.66 -20.48
N PRO A 633 11.81 10.65 -20.69
CA PRO A 633 12.72 10.63 -21.83
C PRO A 633 11.96 10.32 -23.13
N PHE A 634 12.39 10.93 -24.23
CA PHE A 634 12.05 10.44 -25.56
C PHE A 634 13.06 9.38 -25.97
N VAL A 635 12.55 8.23 -26.40
CA VAL A 635 13.37 7.10 -26.86
C VAL A 635 12.96 6.69 -28.26
N ASN A 636 13.92 6.13 -28.99
CA ASN A 636 13.65 5.51 -30.28
C ASN A 636 14.38 4.17 -30.47
N LEU A 637 14.98 3.60 -29.42
CA LEU A 637 15.71 2.32 -29.47
C LEU A 637 14.79 1.20 -29.00
N PHE A 638 14.54 0.24 -29.89
CA PHE A 638 13.62 -0.86 -29.67
C PHE A 638 14.28 -2.20 -30.02
N GLY A 639 13.76 -3.29 -29.47
CA GLY A 639 14.06 -4.65 -29.91
C GLY A 639 13.27 -5.02 -31.16
N ALA A 640 13.63 -6.14 -31.78
CA ALA A 640 12.91 -6.71 -32.93
C ALA A 640 11.47 -7.13 -32.60
N ASP A 641 11.13 -7.19 -31.31
CA ASP A 641 9.80 -7.50 -30.77
C ASP A 641 8.99 -6.27 -30.37
N ASP A 642 9.40 -5.08 -30.83
CA ASP A 642 8.72 -3.80 -30.60
C ASP A 642 8.63 -3.39 -29.12
N LEU A 643 9.59 -3.84 -28.31
CA LEU A 643 9.76 -3.37 -26.93
C LEU A 643 10.85 -2.30 -26.84
N PRO A 644 10.63 -1.20 -26.10
CA PRO A 644 11.65 -0.18 -25.91
C PRO A 644 12.82 -0.75 -25.12
N ALA A 645 14.05 -0.34 -25.44
CA ALA A 645 15.21 -0.66 -24.62
C ALA A 645 15.03 -0.13 -23.19
N ALA A 646 15.41 -0.93 -22.20
CA ALA A 646 15.30 -0.55 -20.80
C ALA A 646 16.28 0.59 -20.45
N PRO A 647 15.87 1.59 -19.65
CA PRO A 647 16.78 2.58 -19.06
C PRO A 647 17.85 1.90 -18.23
N PHE A 648 19.06 2.46 -18.24
CA PHE A 648 20.15 1.93 -17.43
C PHE A 648 21.18 3.00 -17.09
N GLN A 649 22.01 2.66 -16.11
CA GLN A 649 23.32 3.25 -15.90
C GLN A 649 24.37 2.13 -15.77
N LEU A 650 25.48 2.24 -16.51
CA LEU A 650 26.57 1.26 -16.47
C LEU A 650 27.93 1.96 -16.39
N ASP A 651 28.83 1.39 -15.59
CA ASP A 651 30.24 1.79 -15.60
C ASP A 651 30.90 1.31 -16.90
N VAL A 652 31.76 2.16 -17.45
CA VAL A 652 32.53 1.85 -18.66
C VAL A 652 33.80 1.12 -18.28
N LYS A 653 33.98 -0.07 -18.85
CA LYS A 653 35.13 -0.94 -18.61
C LYS A 653 36.18 -0.85 -19.71
#